data_AF-A0A935MW86-F1
#
_entry.id   AF-A0A935MW86-F1
#
_cell.length_a   1.000
_cell.length_b   1.000
_cell.length_c   1.000
_cell.angle_alpha   90.00
_cell.angle_beta   90.00
_cell.angle_gamma   90.00
#
_symmetry.space_group_name_H-M   'P 1'
#
loop_
_entity.id
_entity.type
_entity.pdbx_description
1 polymer ?
#
loop_
_entity_poly.entity_id
_entity_poly.type
_entity_poly.pdbx_seq_one_letter_code
_entity_poly.pdbx_strand_id
1 'polypeptide(L)'
;MKKILFISVALYIISVNTYSQIQSTAIGGYWNDPNTWIGNVVPGAGNDVIINGPVVQASASGYTILTEYCNNLTIRASGSLRNGGYGGGFGVFPLVVAGSVINNGVVSNGSEDCIKIFIAGDLENNNIWMPYETEFQTSNNHNLSLAAGKSFGSRLRNNGSPTFTALTDMLFTCDYSVDGNLFRDHFYLNGHTFNIGNHSIELRQCMINKGTLTGNIEILGTFTTGWTEGYDIRDTLLFVGNVTVTDTLTGNIYGGGYGVYKLRVNGNLTNNGLIKDDYDTDGVLNADDLEILITGNIINNGIWECNFTTLIGNATQTIYQSAGKMFDGYLTYLGSATELIAQSDITVTKDLGLNNVTLQMNNYKLNVHRWLTNGKINNCVLYNGSLQNISSLNNLTITGKVIVDNNNIFQGSVIVQDTLQSNEYGGGSTVFTLLIDGDITNNGLIKNIYSDDMLSLEVTGDIINNGLWQNGYTKFKGTQDQHITLLNGHVFDGEFSDLDSTSLIIANTDLTFSGNINLGRATLDMQNNELTVNNYKWLYNGYLKDAKIHNGLLSDLRLLDQIEINGCVEIGDKVDAVANIVVNDTLSATMYNGGTATYYFSVYGSIENNGLVGQIYDDLLVLKVNGSIINKGNWSAYQNYLLFYQNNNNN
;
A
#
# COMPACT_ATOMS: atom_id res chain seq x y z
N MET A 1 31.34 -27.29 -92.25
CA MET A 1 30.49 -26.09 -92.05
C MET A 1 29.66 -26.26 -90.77
N LYS A 2 29.77 -25.28 -89.86
CA LYS A 2 28.79 -24.79 -88.87
C LYS A 2 28.00 -25.77 -87.95
N LYS A 3 28.44 -25.78 -86.67
CA LYS A 3 27.75 -25.69 -85.35
C LYS A 3 26.23 -25.96 -85.25
N ILE A 4 25.84 -26.57 -84.11
CA ILE A 4 24.86 -26.13 -83.05
C ILE A 4 24.42 -27.39 -82.28
N LEU A 5 24.95 -27.71 -81.09
CA LEU A 5 24.53 -27.30 -79.73
C LEU A 5 23.00 -27.34 -79.49
N PHE A 6 22.47 -28.48 -79.03
CA PHE A 6 21.13 -28.57 -78.44
C PHE A 6 21.24 -28.48 -76.92
N ILE A 7 20.85 -27.32 -76.38
CA ILE A 7 20.56 -27.10 -74.96
C ILE A 7 19.08 -27.40 -74.75
N SER A 8 18.77 -28.37 -73.90
CA SER A 8 17.44 -28.66 -73.40
C SER A 8 17.08 -27.69 -72.27
N VAL A 9 16.23 -26.70 -72.55
CA VAL A 9 15.61 -25.83 -71.54
C VAL A 9 14.26 -26.43 -71.14
N ALA A 10 14.15 -26.85 -69.88
CA ALA A 10 12.88 -27.16 -69.23
C ALA A 10 12.15 -25.84 -68.92
N LEU A 11 10.97 -25.64 -69.51
CA LEU A 11 10.06 -24.55 -69.13
C LEU A 11 9.28 -24.99 -67.87
N TYR A 12 9.67 -24.46 -66.72
CA TYR A 12 8.83 -24.46 -65.53
C TYR A 12 7.84 -23.30 -65.68
N ILE A 13 6.59 -23.60 -66.03
CA ILE A 13 5.50 -22.60 -66.01
C ILE A 13 5.19 -22.34 -64.54
N ILE A 14 5.73 -21.24 -63.99
CA ILE A 14 5.26 -20.67 -62.74
C ILE A 14 3.94 -19.97 -63.07
N SER A 15 2.82 -20.60 -62.76
CA SER A 15 1.51 -19.93 -62.77
C SER A 15 1.49 -18.95 -61.60
N VAL A 16 1.79 -17.68 -61.88
CA VAL A 16 1.50 -16.59 -60.94
C VAL A 16 -0.01 -16.42 -60.96
N ASN A 17 -0.69 -16.79 -59.87
CA ASN A 17 -2.11 -16.46 -59.70
C ASN A 17 -2.23 -14.95 -59.52
N THR A 18 -2.39 -14.20 -60.62
CA THR A 18 -2.72 -12.79 -60.55
C THR A 18 -4.21 -12.66 -60.30
N TYR A 19 -4.60 -12.26 -59.09
CA TYR A 19 -5.99 -11.85 -58.81
C TYR A 19 -6.37 -10.69 -59.72
N SER A 20 -7.52 -10.76 -60.39
CA SER A 20 -7.93 -9.70 -61.33
C SER A 20 -8.57 -8.54 -60.57
N GLN A 21 -8.07 -7.33 -60.81
CA GLN A 21 -8.61 -6.11 -60.22
C GLN A 21 -9.91 -5.69 -60.93
N ILE A 22 -10.96 -5.43 -60.15
CA ILE A 22 -12.26 -4.91 -60.62
C ILE A 22 -12.53 -3.58 -59.93
N GLN A 23 -13.03 -2.60 -60.68
CA GLN A 23 -13.30 -1.28 -60.14
C GLN A 23 -14.76 -0.89 -60.34
N SER A 24 -15.36 -0.20 -59.37
CA SER A 24 -16.70 0.37 -59.58
C SER A 24 -16.64 1.60 -60.48
N THR A 25 -17.76 1.88 -61.15
CA THR A 25 -17.96 3.14 -61.87
C THR A 25 -18.06 4.32 -60.89
N ALA A 26 -17.91 5.54 -61.40
CA ALA A 26 -18.08 6.74 -60.57
C ALA A 26 -19.54 6.95 -60.11
N ILE A 27 -20.52 6.44 -60.86
CA ILE A 27 -21.93 6.47 -60.49
C ILE A 27 -22.22 5.45 -59.38
N GLY A 28 -21.51 4.31 -59.40
CA GLY A 28 -21.72 3.23 -58.46
C GLY A 28 -23.00 2.44 -58.77
N GLY A 29 -23.58 1.80 -57.75
CA GLY A 29 -24.75 0.93 -57.90
C GLY A 29 -24.75 -0.24 -56.93
N TYR A 30 -25.58 -1.25 -57.19
CA TYR A 30 -25.64 -2.45 -56.36
C TYR A 30 -24.45 -3.37 -56.63
N TRP A 31 -23.91 -3.99 -55.58
CA TRP A 31 -22.75 -4.89 -55.69
C TRP A 31 -22.98 -6.01 -56.72
N ASN A 32 -24.16 -6.61 -56.77
CA ASN A 32 -24.51 -7.69 -57.69
C ASN A 32 -24.98 -7.23 -59.08
N ASP A 33 -25.02 -5.92 -59.36
CA ASP A 33 -25.35 -5.40 -60.68
C ASP A 33 -24.07 -5.26 -61.52
N PRO A 34 -23.95 -5.95 -62.67
CA PRO A 34 -22.81 -5.79 -63.58
C PRO A 34 -22.52 -4.33 -63.96
N ASN A 35 -23.53 -3.47 -64.06
CA ASN A 35 -23.35 -2.05 -64.45
C ASN A 35 -22.63 -1.22 -63.39
N THR A 36 -22.58 -1.69 -62.15
CA THR A 36 -21.80 -1.07 -61.07
C THR A 36 -20.30 -1.15 -61.35
N TRP A 37 -19.86 -2.13 -62.15
CA TRP A 37 -18.47 -2.49 -62.31
C TRP A 37 -17.94 -2.21 -63.72
N ILE A 38 -16.75 -1.62 -63.79
CA ILE A 38 -16.06 -1.38 -65.06
C ILE A 38 -15.79 -2.74 -65.73
N GLY A 39 -16.28 -2.90 -66.96
CA GLY A 39 -16.17 -4.15 -67.71
C GLY A 39 -17.34 -5.11 -67.52
N ASN A 40 -18.38 -4.73 -66.77
CA ASN A 40 -19.59 -5.53 -66.53
C ASN A 40 -19.32 -6.89 -65.87
N VAL A 41 -18.34 -6.94 -64.97
CA VAL A 41 -17.98 -8.14 -64.21
C VAL A 41 -18.21 -7.88 -62.73
N VAL A 42 -19.14 -8.63 -62.12
CA VAL A 42 -19.38 -8.60 -60.68
C VAL A 42 -18.20 -9.26 -59.94
N PRO A 43 -17.61 -8.62 -58.93
CA PRO A 43 -16.54 -9.21 -58.14
C PRO A 43 -16.98 -10.46 -57.38
N GLY A 44 -16.08 -11.45 -57.35
CA GLY A 44 -16.13 -12.58 -56.44
C GLY A 44 -14.84 -12.71 -55.62
N ALA A 45 -14.74 -13.81 -54.86
CA ALA A 45 -13.67 -14.04 -53.89
C ALA A 45 -12.23 -13.97 -54.45
N GLY A 46 -12.04 -14.13 -55.76
CA GLY A 46 -10.74 -14.04 -56.44
C GLY A 46 -10.41 -12.67 -57.03
N ASN A 47 -11.15 -11.61 -56.68
CA ASN A 47 -10.97 -10.29 -57.31
C ASN A 47 -10.56 -9.22 -56.30
N ASP A 48 -9.57 -8.42 -56.64
CA ASP A 48 -9.23 -7.22 -55.89
C ASP A 48 -10.19 -6.09 -56.29
N VAL A 49 -10.94 -5.55 -55.34
CA VAL A 49 -12.01 -4.59 -55.60
C VAL A 49 -11.57 -3.16 -55.25
N ILE A 50 -11.78 -2.23 -56.19
CA ILE A 50 -11.64 -0.79 -55.94
C ILE A 50 -13.00 -0.11 -56.08
N ILE A 51 -13.48 0.53 -55.01
CA ILE A 51 -14.71 1.32 -55.01
C ILE A 51 -14.37 2.78 -55.31
N ASN A 52 -14.73 3.26 -56.51
CA ASN A 52 -14.54 4.64 -56.96
C ASN A 52 -15.78 5.54 -56.72
N GLY A 53 -16.99 4.97 -56.82
CA GLY A 53 -18.28 5.62 -56.55
C GLY A 53 -19.10 4.89 -55.47
N PRO A 54 -20.34 5.29 -55.18
CA PRO A 54 -21.17 4.70 -54.12
C PRO A 54 -21.65 3.28 -54.46
N VAL A 55 -21.21 2.28 -53.70
CA VAL A 55 -21.59 0.87 -53.87
C VAL A 55 -22.49 0.43 -52.72
N VAL A 56 -23.55 -0.29 -53.09
CA VAL A 56 -24.56 -0.80 -52.15
C VAL A 56 -24.56 -2.33 -52.17
N GLN A 57 -24.20 -2.97 -51.06
CA GLN A 57 -24.46 -4.40 -50.86
C GLN A 57 -25.96 -4.55 -50.59
N ALA A 58 -26.75 -5.02 -51.57
CA ALA A 58 -28.19 -5.28 -51.40
C ALA A 58 -28.60 -6.67 -51.91
N SER A 59 -27.66 -7.61 -51.91
CA SER A 59 -27.85 -8.88 -52.58
C SER A 59 -28.80 -9.78 -51.78
N ALA A 60 -29.95 -10.09 -52.37
CA ALA A 60 -30.96 -10.95 -51.77
C ALA A 60 -31.64 -11.84 -52.82
N SER A 61 -32.05 -13.04 -52.41
CA SER A 61 -32.92 -13.93 -53.18
C SER A 61 -34.14 -14.30 -52.32
N GLY A 62 -35.29 -13.70 -52.64
CA GLY A 62 -36.46 -13.75 -51.75
C GLY A 62 -36.16 -13.14 -50.39
N TYR A 63 -36.40 -13.90 -49.32
CA TYR A 63 -36.12 -13.52 -47.93
C TYR A 63 -34.72 -13.93 -47.43
N THR A 64 -33.82 -14.34 -48.34
CA THR A 64 -32.46 -14.74 -48.00
C THR A 64 -31.47 -13.68 -48.45
N ILE A 65 -30.81 -13.04 -47.50
CA ILE A 65 -29.69 -12.13 -47.77
C ILE A 65 -28.47 -12.96 -48.21
N LEU A 66 -27.88 -12.58 -49.33
CA LEU A 66 -26.73 -13.27 -49.92
C LEU A 66 -25.43 -12.61 -49.46
N THR A 67 -24.38 -13.43 -49.32
CA THR A 67 -23.03 -12.98 -49.02
C THR A 67 -22.31 -12.59 -50.30
N GLU A 68 -21.66 -11.43 -50.26
CA GLU A 68 -20.79 -10.97 -51.34
C GLU A 68 -19.32 -11.18 -50.96
N TYR A 69 -18.47 -11.31 -51.97
CA TYR A 69 -17.07 -11.71 -51.78
C TYR A 69 -16.10 -10.87 -52.61
N CYS A 70 -14.94 -10.60 -52.03
CA CYS A 70 -13.76 -10.10 -52.76
C CYS A 70 -12.47 -10.63 -52.13
N ASN A 71 -11.36 -10.48 -52.84
CA ASN A 71 -10.02 -10.77 -52.33
C ASN A 71 -9.55 -9.60 -51.46
N ASN A 72 -9.03 -8.51 -52.03
CA ASN A 72 -8.76 -7.26 -51.32
C ASN A 72 -9.84 -6.21 -51.62
N LEU A 73 -10.06 -5.28 -50.68
CA LEU A 73 -10.98 -4.16 -50.86
C LEU A 73 -10.26 -2.83 -50.66
N THR A 74 -10.35 -1.93 -51.64
CA THR A 74 -9.91 -0.54 -51.52
C THR A 74 -11.07 0.41 -51.80
N ILE A 75 -11.44 1.24 -50.84
CA ILE A 75 -12.44 2.29 -51.03
C ILE A 75 -11.68 3.59 -51.23
N ARG A 76 -11.86 4.26 -52.38
CA ARG A 76 -11.24 5.57 -52.63
C ARG A 76 -11.96 6.68 -51.89
N ALA A 77 -11.33 7.85 -51.81
CA ALA A 77 -11.90 9.02 -51.13
C ALA A 77 -13.30 9.43 -51.62
N SER A 78 -13.60 9.24 -52.91
CA SER A 78 -14.92 9.47 -53.50
C SER A 78 -15.89 8.28 -53.38
N GLY A 79 -15.37 7.12 -53.00
CA GLY A 79 -16.12 5.89 -52.87
C GLY A 79 -16.89 5.79 -51.55
N SER A 80 -17.97 5.04 -51.57
CA SER A 80 -18.65 4.62 -50.33
C SER A 80 -19.17 3.20 -50.45
N LEU A 81 -19.23 2.50 -49.33
CA LEU A 81 -19.81 1.18 -49.20
C LEU A 81 -20.88 1.23 -48.10
N ARG A 82 -22.09 0.80 -48.44
CA ARG A 82 -23.19 0.63 -47.49
C ARG A 82 -24.03 -0.59 -47.85
N ASN A 83 -24.90 -1.03 -46.96
CA ASN A 83 -25.95 -1.97 -47.31
C ASN A 83 -27.15 -1.30 -48.00
N GLY A 84 -27.96 -2.11 -48.68
CA GLY A 84 -29.29 -1.76 -49.17
C GLY A 84 -30.37 -1.99 -48.12
N GLY A 85 -31.63 -1.85 -48.53
CA GLY A 85 -32.80 -2.17 -47.71
C GLY A 85 -33.33 -3.57 -48.02
N TYR A 86 -33.60 -4.35 -46.98
CA TYR A 86 -34.23 -5.66 -47.03
C TYR A 86 -35.76 -5.56 -47.15
N GLY A 87 -36.36 -4.50 -46.58
CA GLY A 87 -37.79 -4.16 -46.76
C GLY A 87 -38.79 -5.08 -46.03
N GLY A 88 -38.33 -5.97 -45.14
CA GLY A 88 -39.17 -6.94 -44.43
C GLY A 88 -38.77 -7.24 -42.97
N GLY A 89 -37.92 -6.40 -42.36
CA GLY A 89 -37.37 -6.59 -41.01
C GLY A 89 -35.89 -6.17 -40.95
N PHE A 90 -35.21 -6.46 -39.84
CA PHE A 90 -33.79 -6.14 -39.63
C PHE A 90 -32.87 -7.11 -40.39
N GLY A 91 -32.26 -6.63 -41.47
CA GLY A 91 -31.31 -7.34 -42.32
C GLY A 91 -29.85 -7.02 -42.00
N VAL A 92 -29.00 -8.05 -42.01
CA VAL A 92 -27.54 -7.88 -41.93
C VAL A 92 -26.94 -8.39 -43.23
N PHE A 93 -26.40 -7.48 -44.04
CA PHE A 93 -25.80 -7.74 -45.35
C PHE A 93 -24.31 -8.06 -45.21
N PRO A 94 -23.89 -9.31 -45.45
CA PRO A 94 -22.51 -9.73 -45.26
C PRO A 94 -21.65 -9.49 -46.51
N LEU A 95 -20.44 -8.96 -46.30
CA LEU A 95 -19.36 -8.88 -47.27
C LEU A 95 -18.13 -9.57 -46.70
N VAL A 96 -17.59 -10.55 -47.43
CA VAL A 96 -16.36 -11.27 -47.07
C VAL A 96 -15.19 -10.76 -47.90
N VAL A 97 -14.16 -10.28 -47.22
CA VAL A 97 -12.88 -9.84 -47.78
C VAL A 97 -11.81 -10.87 -47.39
N ALA A 98 -11.37 -11.68 -48.35
CA ALA A 98 -10.40 -12.75 -48.11
C ALA A 98 -8.97 -12.24 -47.82
N GLY A 99 -8.70 -10.97 -48.10
CA GLY A 99 -7.46 -10.25 -47.85
C GLY A 99 -7.69 -8.95 -47.08
N SER A 100 -6.94 -7.92 -47.42
CA SER A 100 -6.90 -6.66 -46.68
C SER A 100 -7.93 -5.63 -47.16
N VAL A 101 -8.32 -4.73 -46.26
CA VAL A 101 -9.19 -3.58 -46.52
C VAL A 101 -8.41 -2.28 -46.33
N ILE A 102 -8.49 -1.39 -47.32
CA ILE A 102 -8.02 0.00 -47.23
C ILE A 102 -9.21 0.92 -47.46
N ASN A 103 -9.63 1.65 -46.43
CA ASN A 103 -10.74 2.60 -46.52
C ASN A 103 -10.25 4.04 -46.56
N ASN A 104 -10.34 4.70 -47.71
CA ASN A 104 -10.14 6.14 -47.84
C ASN A 104 -11.47 6.92 -47.95
N GLY A 105 -12.60 6.22 -48.09
CA GLY A 105 -13.93 6.79 -48.35
C GLY A 105 -14.86 6.64 -47.15
N VAL A 106 -16.08 6.18 -47.38
CA VAL A 106 -17.09 6.01 -46.31
C VAL A 106 -17.58 4.58 -46.27
N VAL A 107 -17.47 3.93 -45.11
CA VAL A 107 -18.18 2.69 -44.80
C VAL A 107 -19.19 2.99 -43.71
N SER A 108 -20.46 2.78 -44.01
CA SER A 108 -21.55 3.01 -43.05
C SER A 108 -22.72 2.08 -43.34
N ASN A 109 -23.60 1.91 -42.37
CA ASN A 109 -24.89 1.28 -42.63
C ASN A 109 -25.77 2.16 -43.54
N GLY A 110 -26.78 1.53 -44.15
CA GLY A 110 -27.90 2.17 -44.82
C GLY A 110 -28.91 2.76 -43.82
N SER A 111 -30.07 3.20 -44.29
CA SER A 111 -31.14 3.70 -43.41
C SER A 111 -31.75 2.60 -42.56
N GLU A 112 -32.15 1.51 -43.22
CA GLU A 112 -32.88 0.30 -42.73
C GLU A 112 -32.14 -0.65 -41.79
N ASP A 113 -30.94 -0.97 -42.25
CA ASP A 113 -30.36 -2.29 -42.14
C ASP A 113 -28.85 -2.17 -41.95
N CYS A 114 -28.20 -3.27 -41.70
CA CYS A 114 -26.80 -3.31 -41.31
C CYS A 114 -25.89 -3.90 -42.39
N ILE A 115 -24.66 -3.38 -42.51
CA ILE A 115 -23.58 -4.06 -43.22
C ILE A 115 -22.64 -4.71 -42.21
N LYS A 116 -22.33 -6.00 -42.44
CA LYS A 116 -21.30 -6.74 -41.71
C LYS A 116 -20.15 -7.08 -42.64
N ILE A 117 -18.94 -6.76 -42.22
CA ILE A 117 -17.74 -6.99 -43.02
C ILE A 117 -16.87 -8.03 -42.30
N PHE A 118 -16.60 -9.13 -43.00
CA PHE A 118 -15.65 -10.14 -42.58
C PHE A 118 -14.31 -9.87 -43.25
N ILE A 119 -13.22 -9.85 -42.48
CA ILE A 119 -11.87 -9.53 -42.97
C ILE A 119 -10.92 -10.66 -42.57
N ALA A 120 -10.17 -11.19 -43.53
CA ALA A 120 -9.11 -12.18 -43.30
C ALA A 120 -7.68 -11.60 -43.45
N GLY A 121 -7.55 -10.33 -43.82
CA GLY A 121 -6.28 -9.58 -43.86
C GLY A 121 -6.27 -8.32 -42.99
N ASP A 122 -5.44 -7.35 -43.34
CA ASP A 122 -5.24 -6.12 -42.56
C ASP A 122 -6.38 -5.11 -42.75
N LEU A 123 -6.56 -4.18 -41.81
CA LEU A 123 -7.52 -3.08 -41.93
C LEU A 123 -6.83 -1.73 -41.72
N GLU A 124 -6.80 -0.92 -42.79
CA GLU A 124 -6.38 0.47 -42.77
C GLU A 124 -7.60 1.38 -42.94
N ASN A 125 -7.89 2.24 -41.96
CA ASN A 125 -8.96 3.22 -42.05
C ASN A 125 -8.44 4.66 -42.06
N ASN A 126 -8.55 5.28 -43.22
CA ASN A 126 -8.16 6.67 -43.47
C ASN A 126 -9.34 7.65 -43.42
N ASN A 127 -10.57 7.17 -43.22
CA ASN A 127 -11.75 8.04 -43.13
C ASN A 127 -12.88 7.46 -42.27
N ILE A 128 -14.13 7.36 -42.75
CA ILE A 128 -15.27 6.95 -41.92
C ILE A 128 -15.42 5.43 -41.99
N TRP A 129 -15.33 4.76 -40.85
CA TRP A 129 -15.58 3.33 -40.68
C TRP A 129 -16.63 3.09 -39.59
N MET A 130 -17.89 2.96 -39.99
CA MET A 130 -19.04 2.73 -39.11
C MET A 130 -20.00 1.65 -39.66
N PRO A 131 -19.50 0.47 -40.10
CA PRO A 131 -20.39 -0.66 -40.35
C PRO A 131 -21.02 -1.13 -39.02
N TYR A 132 -22.07 -1.94 -39.09
CA TYR A 132 -22.65 -2.57 -37.89
C TYR A 132 -21.63 -3.45 -37.17
N GLU A 133 -20.93 -4.31 -37.92
CA GLU A 133 -19.99 -5.27 -37.35
C GLU A 133 -18.80 -5.48 -38.28
N THR A 134 -17.60 -5.43 -37.71
CA THR A 134 -16.34 -5.81 -38.35
C THR A 134 -15.84 -7.08 -37.67
N GLU A 135 -15.82 -8.19 -38.39
CA GLU A 135 -15.36 -9.48 -37.85
C GLU A 135 -14.06 -9.91 -38.53
N PHE A 136 -13.00 -10.04 -37.75
CA PHE A 136 -11.75 -10.64 -38.19
C PHE A 136 -11.86 -12.16 -38.11
N GLN A 137 -11.72 -12.81 -39.26
CA GLN A 137 -11.87 -14.26 -39.40
C GLN A 137 -10.60 -15.00 -38.98
N THR A 138 -10.70 -16.32 -38.84
CA THR A 138 -9.57 -17.19 -38.50
C THR A 138 -8.51 -17.15 -39.59
N SER A 139 -7.43 -16.42 -39.35
CA SER A 139 -6.29 -16.26 -40.26
C SER A 139 -5.00 -16.00 -39.47
N ASN A 140 -3.93 -15.63 -40.17
CA ASN A 140 -2.69 -15.15 -39.53
C ASN A 140 -2.93 -13.83 -38.76
N ASN A 141 -1.85 -13.23 -38.27
CA ASN A 141 -1.89 -11.92 -37.60
C ASN A 141 -2.44 -10.84 -38.52
N HIS A 142 -3.17 -9.88 -37.94
CA HIS A 142 -3.67 -8.71 -38.65
C HIS A 142 -2.99 -7.43 -38.17
N ASN A 143 -2.81 -6.50 -39.08
CA ASN A 143 -2.41 -5.14 -38.79
C ASN A 143 -3.62 -4.19 -38.84
N LEU A 144 -3.66 -3.26 -37.88
CA LEU A 144 -4.64 -2.18 -37.82
C LEU A 144 -3.94 -0.83 -37.92
N SER A 145 -4.45 0.06 -38.75
CA SER A 145 -3.95 1.43 -38.88
C SER A 145 -5.07 2.45 -39.07
N LEU A 146 -4.85 3.65 -38.54
CA LEU A 146 -5.73 4.80 -38.67
C LEU A 146 -4.96 5.99 -39.23
N ALA A 147 -5.58 6.74 -40.14
CA ALA A 147 -5.11 8.09 -40.41
C ALA A 147 -5.33 9.00 -39.19
N ALA A 148 -4.53 10.05 -39.08
CA ALA A 148 -4.63 11.00 -37.98
C ALA A 148 -6.06 11.55 -37.79
N GLY A 149 -6.56 11.48 -36.55
CA GLY A 149 -7.90 11.94 -36.18
C GLY A 149 -9.05 11.05 -36.65
N LYS A 150 -8.78 9.85 -37.15
CA LYS A 150 -9.80 8.84 -37.50
C LYS A 150 -9.97 7.82 -36.39
N SER A 151 -11.06 7.08 -36.47
CA SER A 151 -11.42 6.04 -35.49
C SER A 151 -11.91 4.77 -36.17
N PHE A 152 -11.87 3.67 -35.43
CA PHE A 152 -12.69 2.50 -35.73
C PHE A 152 -14.02 2.62 -34.99
N GLY A 153 -15.09 2.85 -35.76
CA GLY A 153 -16.45 2.53 -35.34
C GLY A 153 -16.75 1.05 -35.61
N SER A 154 -18.00 0.63 -35.40
CA SER A 154 -18.54 -0.74 -35.44
C SER A 154 -18.39 -1.57 -34.16
N ARG A 155 -19.18 -2.63 -34.08
CA ARG A 155 -18.86 -3.77 -33.22
C ARG A 155 -17.65 -4.52 -33.81
N LEU A 156 -16.50 -4.48 -33.15
CA LEU A 156 -15.31 -5.20 -33.62
C LEU A 156 -15.23 -6.58 -32.95
N ARG A 157 -15.05 -7.64 -33.73
CA ARG A 157 -14.88 -9.00 -33.20
C ARG A 157 -13.64 -9.67 -33.75
N ASN A 158 -12.85 -10.25 -32.85
CA ASN A 158 -11.83 -11.21 -33.22
C ASN A 158 -12.37 -12.62 -33.07
N ASN A 159 -12.57 -13.32 -34.18
CA ASN A 159 -13.12 -14.67 -34.20
C ASN A 159 -12.07 -15.71 -34.69
N GLY A 160 -10.78 -15.39 -34.56
CA GLY A 160 -9.75 -16.39 -34.79
C GLY A 160 -8.36 -15.91 -35.16
N SER A 161 -8.09 -14.60 -35.17
CA SER A 161 -6.72 -14.12 -35.32
C SER A 161 -5.95 -14.25 -33.99
N PRO A 162 -4.76 -14.86 -33.98
CA PRO A 162 -3.95 -14.95 -32.76
C PRO A 162 -3.56 -13.58 -32.21
N THR A 163 -3.26 -12.63 -33.11
CA THR A 163 -2.68 -11.33 -32.75
C THR A 163 -3.13 -10.22 -33.69
N PHE A 164 -3.60 -9.11 -33.14
CA PHE A 164 -3.62 -7.81 -33.84
C PHE A 164 -2.33 -7.06 -33.57
N THR A 165 -1.87 -6.25 -34.53
CA THR A 165 -0.77 -5.31 -34.35
C THR A 165 -1.22 -3.91 -34.76
N ALA A 166 -1.11 -2.94 -33.85
CA ALA A 166 -1.31 -1.54 -34.17
C ALA A 166 -0.09 -1.01 -34.93
N LEU A 167 -0.31 -0.34 -36.07
CA LEU A 167 0.75 0.36 -36.81
C LEU A 167 0.72 1.88 -36.56
N THR A 168 -0.31 2.37 -35.87
CA THR A 168 -0.53 3.78 -35.51
C THR A 168 -1.19 3.85 -34.13
N ASP A 169 -1.38 5.05 -33.60
CA ASP A 169 -2.28 5.30 -32.47
C ASP A 169 -3.70 4.82 -32.78
N MET A 170 -4.36 4.22 -31.79
CA MET A 170 -5.63 3.53 -31.95
C MET A 170 -6.75 4.28 -31.23
N LEU A 171 -7.80 4.66 -31.97
CA LEU A 171 -9.02 5.24 -31.40
C LEU A 171 -10.21 4.35 -31.75
N PHE A 172 -10.87 3.81 -30.73
CA PHE A 172 -12.11 3.04 -30.87
C PHE A 172 -13.27 3.84 -30.30
N THR A 173 -14.26 4.12 -31.17
CA THR A 173 -15.54 4.66 -30.71
C THR A 173 -16.62 3.59 -30.66
N CYS A 174 -16.44 2.51 -31.43
CA CYS A 174 -17.38 1.39 -31.54
C CYS A 174 -18.81 1.84 -31.88
N ASP A 175 -18.91 3.02 -32.50
CA ASP A 175 -20.14 3.63 -32.94
C ASP A 175 -20.58 3.03 -34.28
N TYR A 176 -21.87 2.79 -34.44
CA TYR A 176 -22.50 2.53 -35.72
C TYR A 176 -23.91 3.14 -35.73
N SER A 177 -24.47 3.40 -36.91
CA SER A 177 -25.81 3.98 -37.02
C SER A 177 -26.79 3.02 -37.69
N VAL A 178 -28.02 2.93 -37.20
CA VAL A 178 -29.13 2.20 -37.87
C VAL A 178 -30.39 3.02 -37.65
N ASP A 179 -31.23 3.16 -38.67
CA ASP A 179 -32.47 3.96 -38.61
C ASP A 179 -32.27 5.40 -38.15
N GLY A 180 -31.12 6.00 -38.48
CA GLY A 180 -30.74 7.34 -38.05
C GLY A 180 -30.38 7.45 -36.56
N ASN A 181 -30.39 6.35 -35.81
CA ASN A 181 -29.97 6.30 -34.41
C ASN A 181 -28.51 5.87 -34.30
N LEU A 182 -27.78 6.49 -33.38
CA LEU A 182 -26.40 6.10 -33.04
C LEU A 182 -26.44 5.02 -31.97
N PHE A 183 -25.83 3.89 -32.27
CA PHE A 183 -25.61 2.78 -31.35
C PHE A 183 -24.12 2.65 -31.04
N ARG A 184 -23.84 2.06 -29.88
CA ARG A 184 -22.49 1.77 -29.41
C ARG A 184 -22.40 0.34 -28.96
N ASP A 185 -21.25 -0.24 -29.23
CA ASP A 185 -20.93 -1.59 -28.80
C ASP A 185 -19.45 -1.63 -28.37
N HIS A 186 -18.83 -2.81 -28.43
CA HIS A 186 -17.53 -3.06 -27.86
C HIS A 186 -16.56 -3.71 -28.85
N PHE A 187 -15.29 -3.77 -28.44
CA PHE A 187 -14.26 -4.53 -29.11
C PHE A 187 -14.06 -5.88 -28.38
N TYR A 188 -14.52 -6.94 -29.03
CA TYR A 188 -14.44 -8.32 -28.56
C TYR A 188 -13.09 -8.91 -29.02
N LEU A 189 -12.05 -8.73 -28.21
CA LEU A 189 -10.74 -9.35 -28.39
C LEU A 189 -10.77 -10.86 -28.11
N ASN A 190 -11.74 -11.36 -27.35
CA ASN A 190 -12.07 -12.78 -27.15
C ASN A 190 -10.91 -13.64 -26.62
N GLY A 191 -10.07 -13.08 -25.77
CA GLY A 191 -8.95 -13.76 -25.14
C GLY A 191 -7.66 -13.73 -25.97
N HIS A 192 -7.70 -13.11 -27.15
CA HIS A 192 -6.54 -12.97 -28.02
C HIS A 192 -5.64 -11.81 -27.60
N THR A 193 -4.57 -11.61 -28.37
CA THR A 193 -3.58 -10.56 -28.11
C THR A 193 -3.76 -9.38 -29.06
N PHE A 194 -3.69 -8.16 -28.52
CA PHE A 194 -3.53 -6.95 -29.29
C PHE A 194 -2.18 -6.30 -28.95
N ASN A 195 -1.24 -6.38 -29.88
CA ASN A 195 0.05 -5.73 -29.79
C ASN A 195 -0.07 -4.25 -30.19
N ILE A 196 -0.17 -3.39 -29.20
CA ILE A 196 -0.21 -1.93 -29.37
C ILE A 196 1.20 -1.39 -29.67
N GLY A 197 2.26 -2.11 -29.29
CA GLY A 197 3.63 -1.69 -29.58
C GLY A 197 4.04 -0.47 -28.75
N ASN A 198 4.33 0.66 -29.39
CA ASN A 198 4.64 1.94 -28.72
C ASN A 198 3.61 3.01 -29.09
N HIS A 199 2.37 2.59 -29.30
CA HIS A 199 1.26 3.46 -29.67
C HIS A 199 0.33 3.72 -28.49
N SER A 200 -0.45 4.79 -28.59
CA SER A 200 -1.51 5.09 -27.64
C SER A 200 -2.81 4.36 -28.00
N ILE A 201 -3.65 4.19 -26.99
CA ILE A 201 -5.01 3.70 -27.15
C ILE A 201 -6.00 4.64 -26.49
N GLU A 202 -7.05 4.98 -27.23
CA GLU A 202 -8.19 5.75 -26.75
C GLU A 202 -9.49 4.99 -26.99
N LEU A 203 -10.27 4.85 -25.92
CA LEU A 203 -11.63 4.30 -25.97
C LEU A 203 -12.62 5.41 -25.67
N ARG A 204 -13.62 5.58 -26.54
CA ARG A 204 -14.71 6.54 -26.34
C ARG A 204 -16.02 5.79 -26.18
N GLN A 205 -16.41 5.55 -24.94
CA GLN A 205 -17.64 4.79 -24.62
C GLN A 205 -17.64 3.39 -25.25
N CYS A 206 -16.44 2.83 -25.43
CA CYS A 206 -16.18 1.48 -25.90
C CYS A 206 -15.32 0.75 -24.86
N MET A 207 -15.41 -0.57 -24.83
CA MET A 207 -14.61 -1.43 -23.96
C MET A 207 -13.91 -2.51 -24.77
N ILE A 208 -12.83 -3.04 -24.22
CA ILE A 208 -12.16 -4.23 -24.74
C ILE A 208 -12.42 -5.37 -23.76
N ASN A 209 -12.99 -6.47 -24.25
CA ASN A 209 -13.23 -7.65 -23.41
C ASN A 209 -11.92 -8.40 -23.10
N LYS A 210 -12.03 -9.55 -22.43
CA LYS A 210 -10.90 -10.41 -22.05
C LYS A 210 -9.84 -10.55 -23.14
N GLY A 211 -8.57 -10.53 -22.74
CA GLY A 211 -7.45 -10.68 -23.65
C GLY A 211 -6.16 -10.10 -23.10
N THR A 212 -5.16 -9.97 -23.98
CA THR A 212 -3.84 -9.41 -23.64
C THR A 212 -3.55 -8.20 -24.52
N LEU A 213 -3.23 -7.05 -23.93
CA LEU A 213 -2.66 -5.92 -24.64
C LEU A 213 -1.14 -5.92 -24.40
N THR A 214 -0.34 -5.90 -25.45
CA THR A 214 1.13 -5.92 -25.34
C THR A 214 1.77 -4.67 -25.91
N GLY A 215 2.89 -4.25 -25.32
CA GLY A 215 3.64 -3.05 -25.70
C GLY A 215 3.78 -2.05 -24.55
N ASN A 216 4.41 -0.91 -24.82
CA ASN A 216 4.31 0.24 -23.94
C ASN A 216 3.02 0.99 -24.30
N ILE A 217 2.03 0.89 -23.42
CA ILE A 217 0.66 1.34 -23.66
C ILE A 217 0.48 2.70 -22.99
N GLU A 218 0.09 3.70 -23.78
CA GLU A 218 -0.41 4.96 -23.25
C GLU A 218 -1.93 5.01 -23.37
N ILE A 219 -2.61 5.20 -22.25
CA ILE A 219 -4.07 5.38 -22.19
C ILE A 219 -4.38 6.86 -22.33
N LEU A 220 -5.01 7.21 -23.44
CA LEU A 220 -5.62 8.50 -23.72
C LEU A 220 -7.15 8.33 -23.60
N GLY A 221 -7.87 9.25 -22.95
CA GLY A 221 -9.30 9.05 -22.65
C GLY A 221 -9.58 8.05 -21.51
N THR A 222 -10.85 7.65 -21.39
CA THR A 222 -11.31 6.71 -20.37
C THR A 222 -11.18 5.27 -20.85
N PHE A 223 -10.28 4.51 -20.22
CA PHE A 223 -10.18 3.07 -20.38
C PHE A 223 -10.92 2.36 -19.25
N THR A 224 -12.01 1.67 -19.58
CA THR A 224 -12.79 0.89 -18.63
C THR A 224 -12.40 -0.58 -18.71
N THR A 225 -12.00 -1.17 -17.58
CA THR A 225 -11.77 -2.61 -17.44
C THR A 225 -12.96 -3.30 -16.79
N GLY A 226 -13.20 -4.57 -17.12
CA GLY A 226 -14.42 -5.28 -16.77
C GLY A 226 -15.37 -5.40 -17.96
N TRP A 227 -16.28 -6.38 -17.91
CA TRP A 227 -17.12 -6.73 -19.05
C TRP A 227 -18.61 -6.73 -18.69
N THR A 228 -19.41 -5.96 -19.45
CA THR A 228 -20.86 -5.79 -19.25
C THR A 228 -21.65 -7.04 -19.64
N GLU A 229 -21.29 -7.69 -20.75
CA GLU A 229 -22.01 -8.86 -21.27
C GLU A 229 -21.48 -10.16 -20.66
N GLY A 230 -21.87 -10.45 -19.41
CA GLY A 230 -21.58 -11.76 -18.80
C GLY A 230 -21.25 -11.76 -17.32
N TYR A 231 -21.22 -10.60 -16.65
CA TYR A 231 -21.04 -10.49 -15.20
C TYR A 231 -19.82 -11.28 -14.67
N ASP A 232 -18.78 -11.50 -15.47
CA ASP A 232 -17.63 -12.30 -15.05
C ASP A 232 -16.51 -11.39 -14.53
N ILE A 233 -16.61 -11.05 -13.25
CA ILE A 233 -15.57 -10.33 -12.49
C ILE A 233 -14.22 -11.07 -12.43
N ARG A 234 -14.15 -12.33 -12.89
CA ARG A 234 -12.92 -13.12 -12.93
C ARG A 234 -12.13 -12.94 -14.22
N ASP A 235 -12.74 -12.38 -15.27
CA ASP A 235 -12.05 -12.13 -16.54
C ASP A 235 -11.05 -10.98 -16.36
N THR A 236 -9.78 -11.36 -16.16
CA THR A 236 -8.67 -10.41 -15.93
C THR A 236 -8.10 -9.95 -17.27
N LEU A 237 -8.22 -8.67 -17.58
CA LEU A 237 -7.48 -8.09 -18.70
C LEU A 237 -5.99 -8.05 -18.34
N LEU A 238 -5.13 -8.42 -19.29
CA LEU A 238 -3.69 -8.47 -19.07
C LEU A 238 -2.96 -7.43 -19.92
N PHE A 239 -2.22 -6.54 -19.29
CA PHE A 239 -1.24 -5.67 -19.94
C PHE A 239 0.16 -6.26 -19.81
N VAL A 240 0.88 -6.41 -20.92
CA VAL A 240 2.28 -6.86 -20.93
C VAL A 240 3.17 -5.77 -21.52
N GLY A 241 3.99 -5.18 -20.67
CA GLY A 241 4.77 -3.98 -20.97
C GLY A 241 4.38 -2.82 -20.04
N ASN A 242 5.02 -1.67 -20.22
CA ASN A 242 4.79 -0.52 -19.36
C ASN A 242 3.48 0.17 -19.71
N VAL A 243 2.78 0.68 -18.71
CA VAL A 243 1.49 1.35 -18.87
C VAL A 243 1.60 2.76 -18.34
N THR A 244 1.20 3.74 -19.14
CA THR A 244 1.06 5.14 -18.75
C THR A 244 -0.41 5.52 -18.83
N VAL A 245 -1.00 5.90 -17.69
CA VAL A 245 -2.36 6.46 -17.63
C VAL A 245 -2.24 7.96 -17.72
N THR A 246 -2.55 8.55 -18.87
CA THR A 246 -2.51 10.00 -19.07
C THR A 246 -3.86 10.65 -18.76
N ASP A 247 -4.96 9.96 -19.06
CA ASP A 247 -6.32 10.39 -18.73
C ASP A 247 -6.94 9.51 -17.65
N THR A 248 -7.78 8.51 -17.97
CA THR A 248 -8.52 7.77 -16.95
C THR A 248 -8.44 6.26 -17.15
N LEU A 249 -8.13 5.52 -16.10
CA LEU A 249 -8.28 4.06 -16.00
C LEU A 249 -9.28 3.75 -14.89
N THR A 250 -10.35 3.02 -15.22
CA THR A 250 -11.46 2.77 -14.28
C THR A 250 -11.95 1.32 -14.37
N GLY A 251 -12.51 0.81 -13.27
CA GLY A 251 -13.36 -0.39 -13.31
C GLY A 251 -14.66 -0.11 -14.08
N ASN A 252 -15.44 -1.16 -14.36
CA ASN A 252 -16.78 -1.09 -14.95
C ASN A 252 -17.85 -1.21 -13.85
N ILE A 253 -19.11 -0.89 -14.14
CA ILE A 253 -20.23 -1.13 -13.21
C ILE A 253 -20.74 -2.56 -13.33
N TYR A 254 -20.81 -3.28 -12.21
CA TYR A 254 -21.41 -4.59 -12.04
C TYR A 254 -22.90 -4.44 -11.65
N GLY A 255 -23.80 -4.49 -12.64
CA GLY A 255 -25.25 -4.38 -12.42
C GLY A 255 -25.93 -5.54 -11.67
N GLY A 256 -25.18 -6.36 -10.92
CA GLY A 256 -25.66 -7.56 -10.22
C GLY A 256 -25.33 -7.63 -8.72
N GLY A 257 -24.78 -6.57 -8.12
CA GLY A 257 -24.35 -6.53 -6.70
C GLY A 257 -23.01 -5.85 -6.52
N TYR A 258 -22.17 -6.37 -5.62
CA TYR A 258 -20.78 -5.91 -5.43
C TYR A 258 -19.80 -6.79 -6.22
N GLY A 259 -19.02 -6.17 -7.09
CA GLY A 259 -17.98 -6.78 -7.91
C GLY A 259 -16.60 -6.17 -7.67
N VAL A 260 -15.55 -6.99 -7.83
CA VAL A 260 -14.15 -6.55 -7.83
C VAL A 260 -13.54 -6.91 -9.18
N TYR A 261 -13.27 -5.91 -10.01
CA TYR A 261 -12.67 -6.10 -11.33
C TYR A 261 -11.16 -6.20 -11.23
N LYS A 262 -10.58 -7.19 -11.90
CA LYS A 262 -9.14 -7.45 -11.84
C LYS A 262 -8.46 -7.01 -13.13
N LEU A 263 -7.47 -6.14 -13.00
CA LEU A 263 -6.54 -5.79 -14.06
C LEU A 263 -5.14 -6.25 -13.66
N ARG A 264 -4.42 -6.89 -14.58
CA ARG A 264 -3.02 -7.24 -14.35
C ARG A 264 -2.09 -6.46 -15.28
N VAL A 265 -1.07 -5.83 -14.70
CA VAL A 265 0.01 -5.13 -15.40
C VAL A 265 1.32 -5.88 -15.18
N ASN A 266 1.76 -6.60 -16.21
CA ASN A 266 3.08 -7.20 -16.29
C ASN A 266 4.10 -6.17 -16.81
N GLY A 267 4.39 -5.16 -15.98
CA GLY A 267 5.30 -4.06 -16.30
C GLY A 267 5.19 -2.93 -15.28
N ASN A 268 5.82 -1.79 -15.57
CA ASN A 268 5.68 -0.59 -14.74
C ASN A 268 4.35 0.11 -15.00
N LEU A 269 3.78 0.74 -13.98
CA LEU A 269 2.58 1.58 -14.10
C LEU A 269 2.90 3.02 -13.69
N THR A 270 2.72 3.94 -14.63
CA THR A 270 2.83 5.38 -14.41
C THR A 270 1.45 6.01 -14.49
N ASN A 271 0.98 6.61 -13.40
CA ASN A 271 -0.26 7.36 -13.36
C ASN A 271 0.03 8.86 -13.46
N ASN A 272 -0.36 9.50 -14.56
CA ASN A 272 -0.35 10.95 -14.73
C ASN A 272 -1.77 11.55 -14.71
N GLY A 273 -2.80 10.72 -14.80
CA GLY A 273 -4.21 11.11 -14.85
C GLY A 273 -4.99 10.65 -13.61
N LEU A 274 -6.04 9.85 -13.82
CA LEU A 274 -6.95 9.33 -12.80
C LEU A 274 -7.00 7.79 -12.90
N ILE A 275 -6.73 7.12 -11.78
CA ILE A 275 -7.01 5.70 -11.61
C ILE A 275 -8.06 5.59 -10.51
N LYS A 276 -9.23 5.01 -10.80
CA LYS A 276 -10.34 4.96 -9.84
C LYS A 276 -11.18 3.70 -9.95
N ASP A 277 -11.94 3.44 -8.89
CA ASP A 277 -13.10 2.55 -8.93
C ASP A 277 -14.23 3.16 -9.79
N ASP A 278 -15.26 2.37 -10.10
CA ASP A 278 -16.48 2.91 -10.70
C ASP A 278 -17.62 2.91 -9.68
N TYR A 279 -18.10 4.11 -9.37
CA TYR A 279 -19.15 4.30 -8.38
C TYR A 279 -20.50 4.18 -9.08
N ASP A 280 -21.27 3.12 -8.76
CA ASP A 280 -22.69 3.08 -9.07
C ASP A 280 -23.36 4.33 -8.47
N THR A 281 -23.95 5.15 -9.34
CA THR A 281 -24.62 6.39 -8.93
C THR A 281 -25.88 6.14 -8.10
N ASP A 282 -26.36 4.89 -8.04
CA ASP A 282 -27.63 4.54 -7.40
C ASP A 282 -27.50 4.07 -5.93
N GLY A 283 -26.29 4.09 -5.34
CA GLY A 283 -26.11 4.04 -3.89
C GLY A 283 -24.75 3.52 -3.41
N VAL A 284 -24.30 4.03 -2.25
CA VAL A 284 -23.01 3.68 -1.60
C VAL A 284 -22.84 2.18 -1.32
N LEU A 285 -23.92 1.39 -1.39
CA LEU A 285 -23.93 -0.04 -1.05
C LEU A 285 -23.52 -0.96 -2.21
N ASN A 286 -23.32 -0.43 -3.43
CA ASN A 286 -22.92 -1.21 -4.62
C ASN A 286 -21.76 -0.55 -5.39
N ALA A 287 -20.85 0.16 -4.71
CA ALA A 287 -19.64 0.65 -5.37
C ALA A 287 -18.77 -0.55 -5.78
N ASP A 288 -18.47 -0.67 -7.07
CA ASP A 288 -17.65 -1.75 -7.60
C ASP A 288 -16.19 -1.35 -7.60
N ASP A 289 -15.36 -2.26 -7.09
CA ASP A 289 -13.95 -1.96 -6.85
C ASP A 289 -13.07 -2.37 -8.02
N LEU A 290 -11.99 -1.62 -8.22
CA LEU A 290 -10.90 -1.99 -9.08
C LEU A 290 -9.75 -2.59 -8.25
N GLU A 291 -9.29 -3.79 -8.65
CA GLU A 291 -8.05 -4.40 -8.19
C GLU A 291 -7.01 -4.40 -9.31
N ILE A 292 -5.87 -3.74 -9.08
CA ILE A 292 -4.74 -3.73 -10.01
C ILE A 292 -3.58 -4.54 -9.43
N LEU A 293 -3.18 -5.59 -10.16
CA LEU A 293 -2.02 -6.41 -9.85
C LEU A 293 -0.82 -5.98 -10.72
N ILE A 294 0.29 -5.60 -10.10
CA ILE A 294 1.42 -4.95 -10.79
C ILE A 294 2.72 -5.71 -10.51
N THR A 295 3.43 -6.14 -11.56
CA THR A 295 4.73 -6.83 -11.40
C THR A 295 5.93 -5.89 -11.43
N GLY A 296 5.79 -4.66 -11.95
CA GLY A 296 6.85 -3.65 -12.05
C GLY A 296 6.69 -2.50 -11.05
N ASN A 297 7.38 -1.40 -11.31
CA ASN A 297 7.40 -0.22 -10.43
C ASN A 297 6.13 0.63 -10.59
N ILE A 298 5.81 1.42 -9.57
CA ILE A 298 4.68 2.37 -9.58
C ILE A 298 5.20 3.81 -9.47
N ILE A 299 4.72 4.68 -10.35
CA ILE A 299 4.88 6.13 -10.28
C ILE A 299 3.49 6.77 -10.27
N ASN A 300 3.12 7.45 -9.18
CA ASN A 300 1.84 8.13 -9.05
C ASN A 300 1.99 9.67 -9.05
N ASN A 301 1.79 10.29 -10.20
CA ASN A 301 1.73 11.74 -10.38
C ASN A 301 0.28 12.28 -10.43
N GLY A 302 -0.68 11.39 -10.64
CA GLY A 302 -2.09 11.70 -10.85
C GLY A 302 -2.95 11.65 -9.58
N ILE A 303 -4.22 11.28 -9.75
CA ILE A 303 -5.17 10.92 -8.69
C ILE A 303 -5.28 9.39 -8.68
N TRP A 304 -5.21 8.79 -7.49
CA TRP A 304 -5.30 7.34 -7.31
C TRP A 304 -6.38 7.05 -6.26
N GLU A 305 -7.54 6.64 -6.73
CA GLU A 305 -8.76 6.29 -6.00
C GLU A 305 -9.17 4.84 -6.27
N CYS A 306 -8.23 4.00 -6.72
CA CYS A 306 -8.47 2.56 -6.89
C CYS A 306 -8.38 1.85 -5.53
N ASN A 307 -9.41 1.07 -5.19
CA ASN A 307 -9.55 0.49 -3.88
C ASN A 307 -8.44 -0.53 -3.55
N PHE A 308 -8.00 -1.35 -4.52
CA PHE A 308 -7.02 -2.40 -4.27
C PHE A 308 -5.83 -2.33 -5.21
N THR A 309 -4.65 -2.08 -4.65
CA THR A 309 -3.37 -2.12 -5.37
C THR A 309 -2.49 -3.22 -4.80
N THR A 310 -2.10 -4.18 -5.65
CA THR A 310 -1.30 -5.33 -5.23
C THR A 310 -0.01 -5.43 -6.05
N LEU A 311 1.14 -5.31 -5.38
CA LEU A 311 2.45 -5.53 -5.97
C LEU A 311 2.79 -7.02 -5.94
N ILE A 312 3.00 -7.64 -7.10
CA ILE A 312 3.22 -9.09 -7.27
C ILE A 312 4.53 -9.41 -8.01
N GLY A 313 5.46 -8.47 -8.06
CA GLY A 313 6.74 -8.61 -8.77
C GLY A 313 7.68 -9.60 -8.09
N ASN A 314 8.52 -10.25 -8.90
CA ASN A 314 9.58 -11.14 -8.41
C ASN A 314 10.94 -10.44 -8.24
N ALA A 315 11.12 -9.28 -8.88
CA ALA A 315 12.24 -8.39 -8.69
C ALA A 315 11.90 -7.30 -7.66
N THR A 316 12.92 -6.65 -7.10
CA THR A 316 12.74 -5.46 -6.27
C THR A 316 11.92 -4.41 -7.01
N GLN A 317 10.81 -4.01 -6.42
CA GLN A 317 9.92 -2.98 -6.98
C GLN A 317 10.18 -1.64 -6.29
N THR A 318 9.95 -0.55 -7.02
CA THR A 318 9.95 0.81 -6.46
C THR A 318 8.55 1.41 -6.48
N ILE A 319 8.27 2.24 -5.48
CA ILE A 319 7.05 3.02 -5.36
C ILE A 319 7.40 4.50 -5.20
N TYR A 320 6.70 5.33 -5.97
CA TYR A 320 6.84 6.77 -5.97
C TYR A 320 5.47 7.43 -6.04
N GLN A 321 5.32 8.54 -5.34
CA GLN A 321 4.22 9.48 -5.53
C GLN A 321 4.73 10.92 -5.57
N SER A 322 4.10 11.75 -6.40
CA SER A 322 4.37 13.19 -6.44
C SER A 322 3.95 13.86 -5.12
N ALA A 323 4.55 15.01 -4.81
CA ALA A 323 4.20 15.79 -3.62
C ALA A 323 2.70 16.12 -3.59
N GLY A 324 2.05 15.87 -2.44
CA GLY A 324 0.62 16.07 -2.25
C GLY A 324 -0.29 14.98 -2.84
N LYS A 325 0.28 13.97 -3.50
CA LYS A 325 -0.47 12.78 -3.96
C LYS A 325 -0.48 11.68 -2.91
N MET A 326 -1.35 10.71 -3.10
CA MET A 326 -1.51 9.56 -2.21
C MET A 326 -2.04 8.35 -2.99
N PHE A 327 -1.90 7.18 -2.40
CA PHE A 327 -2.64 5.98 -2.79
C PHE A 327 -3.92 5.93 -1.94
N ASP A 328 -5.05 6.35 -2.51
CA ASP A 328 -6.35 6.29 -1.82
C ASP A 328 -6.98 4.91 -1.97
N GLY A 329 -6.50 3.95 -1.17
CA GLY A 329 -6.86 2.54 -1.27
C GLY A 329 -6.02 1.65 -0.37
N TYR A 330 -6.31 0.35 -0.41
CA TYR A 330 -5.48 -0.71 0.15
C TYR A 330 -4.26 -0.94 -0.73
N LEU A 331 -3.07 -1.00 -0.11
CA LEU A 331 -1.82 -1.34 -0.78
C LEU A 331 -1.23 -2.60 -0.17
N THR A 332 -1.09 -3.65 -0.96
CA THR A 332 -0.55 -4.94 -0.49
C THR A 332 0.65 -5.35 -1.32
N TYR A 333 1.70 -5.80 -0.64
CA TYR A 333 2.84 -6.46 -1.27
C TYR A 333 2.68 -7.99 -1.17
N LEU A 334 2.63 -8.68 -2.30
CA LEU A 334 2.64 -10.15 -2.41
C LEU A 334 3.76 -10.64 -3.33
N GLY A 335 4.68 -9.75 -3.70
CA GLY A 335 5.85 -10.09 -4.50
C GLY A 335 6.79 -11.05 -3.77
N SER A 336 7.72 -11.64 -4.52
CA SER A 336 8.70 -12.58 -3.96
C SER A 336 10.05 -11.93 -3.66
N ALA A 337 10.22 -10.63 -3.96
CA ALA A 337 11.46 -9.93 -3.62
C ALA A 337 11.53 -9.68 -2.11
N THR A 338 12.75 -9.53 -1.60
CA THR A 338 12.98 -9.28 -0.16
C THR A 338 12.73 -7.83 0.23
N GLU A 339 12.63 -6.92 -0.75
CA GLU A 339 12.54 -5.49 -0.53
C GLU A 339 11.56 -4.79 -1.48
N LEU A 340 10.86 -3.79 -0.94
CA LEU A 340 10.13 -2.75 -1.65
C LEU A 340 10.80 -1.41 -1.34
N ILE A 341 11.10 -0.60 -2.36
CA ILE A 341 11.85 0.65 -2.17
C ILE A 341 10.95 1.85 -2.42
N ALA A 342 10.81 2.71 -1.41
CA ALA A 342 10.19 4.01 -1.58
C ALA A 342 11.20 5.01 -2.20
N GLN A 343 10.73 5.78 -3.17
CA GLN A 343 11.51 6.83 -3.84
C GLN A 343 10.99 8.25 -3.52
N SER A 344 10.01 8.35 -2.62
CA SER A 344 9.41 9.59 -2.13
C SER A 344 8.74 9.34 -0.78
N ASP A 345 8.22 10.39 -0.16
CA ASP A 345 7.19 10.25 0.87
C ASP A 345 6.02 9.43 0.31
N ILE A 346 5.50 8.49 1.10
CA ILE A 346 4.38 7.61 0.71
C ILE A 346 3.21 7.83 1.67
N THR A 347 2.02 8.04 1.10
CA THR A 347 0.75 8.12 1.85
C THR A 347 -0.19 7.04 1.35
N VAL A 348 -0.68 6.21 2.27
CA VAL A 348 -1.71 5.19 2.03
C VAL A 348 -2.90 5.49 2.95
N THR A 349 -4.09 5.66 2.37
CA THR A 349 -5.28 6.07 3.14
C THR A 349 -6.00 4.91 3.82
N LYS A 350 -5.75 3.68 3.38
CA LYS A 350 -6.24 2.44 4.01
C LYS A 350 -5.07 1.63 4.56
N ASP A 351 -5.14 0.32 4.48
CA ASP A 351 -4.11 -0.56 5.05
C ASP A 351 -2.94 -0.73 4.07
N LEU A 352 -1.73 -0.82 4.64
CA LEU A 352 -0.50 -1.21 3.97
C LEU A 352 -0.04 -2.58 4.51
N GLY A 353 -0.18 -3.62 3.70
CA GLY A 353 0.28 -4.98 4.01
C GLY A 353 1.63 -5.28 3.37
N LEU A 354 2.66 -5.59 4.15
CA LEU A 354 4.02 -5.82 3.67
C LEU A 354 4.38 -7.30 3.44
N ASN A 355 3.59 -8.25 3.96
CA ASN A 355 3.79 -9.69 3.77
C ASN A 355 5.25 -10.18 4.00
N ASN A 356 5.84 -9.79 5.12
CA ASN A 356 7.21 -10.07 5.57
C ASN A 356 8.33 -9.42 4.73
N VAL A 357 8.01 -8.51 3.81
CA VAL A 357 9.01 -7.73 3.05
C VAL A 357 9.59 -6.58 3.88
N THR A 358 10.79 -6.14 3.54
CA THR A 358 11.35 -4.88 4.02
C THR A 358 10.95 -3.72 3.11
N LEU A 359 10.24 -2.73 3.66
CA LEU A 359 10.02 -1.44 3.03
C LEU A 359 11.20 -0.50 3.34
N GLN A 360 12.04 -0.27 2.33
CA GLN A 360 13.17 0.64 2.37
C GLN A 360 12.67 2.08 2.16
N MET A 361 12.58 2.87 3.22
CA MET A 361 12.05 4.23 3.16
C MET A 361 13.10 5.30 2.88
N ASN A 362 14.41 5.02 3.02
CA ASN A 362 15.49 5.98 2.70
C ASN A 362 15.31 7.38 3.34
N ASN A 363 14.80 7.43 4.58
CA ASN A 363 14.44 8.62 5.35
C ASN A 363 13.22 9.41 4.82
N TYR A 364 12.49 8.88 3.85
CA TYR A 364 11.20 9.44 3.46
C TYR A 364 10.14 9.17 4.54
N LYS A 365 9.10 10.01 4.51
CA LYS A 365 7.96 9.87 5.40
C LYS A 365 7.01 8.79 4.93
N LEU A 366 6.60 7.92 5.85
CA LEU A 366 5.51 6.97 5.67
C LEU A 366 4.29 7.44 6.45
N ASN A 367 3.17 7.66 5.77
CA ASN A 367 1.90 8.02 6.38
C ASN A 367 0.84 6.96 6.02
N VAL A 368 0.45 6.14 7.00
CA VAL A 368 -0.61 5.14 6.83
C VAL A 368 -1.78 5.53 7.72
N HIS A 369 -2.95 5.79 7.15
CA HIS A 369 -4.10 6.26 7.94
C HIS A 369 -4.78 5.15 8.74
N ARG A 370 -4.55 3.88 8.36
CA ARG A 370 -5.07 2.69 9.06
C ARG A 370 -3.93 1.77 9.46
N TRP A 371 -3.96 0.50 9.04
CA TRP A 371 -3.02 -0.51 9.51
C TRP A 371 -1.78 -0.62 8.64
N LEU A 372 -0.60 -0.66 9.29
CA LEU A 372 0.65 -1.11 8.68
C LEU A 372 0.99 -2.48 9.27
N THR A 373 1.02 -3.52 8.43
CA THR A 373 1.05 -4.90 8.93
C THR A 373 2.11 -5.78 8.29
N ASN A 374 2.58 -6.76 9.09
CA ASN A 374 3.30 -7.94 8.65
C ASN A 374 4.54 -7.61 7.82
N GLY A 375 5.56 -6.99 8.39
CA GLY A 375 6.77 -6.67 7.63
C GLY A 375 7.80 -5.87 8.39
N LYS A 376 8.76 -5.34 7.64
CA LYS A 376 9.86 -4.56 8.17
C LYS A 376 9.87 -3.18 7.55
N ILE A 377 10.19 -2.16 8.33
CA ILE A 377 10.46 -0.81 7.83
C ILE A 377 11.92 -0.46 8.10
N ASN A 378 12.53 0.29 7.18
CA ASN A 378 13.92 0.68 7.32
C ASN A 378 14.14 2.16 6.98
N ASN A 379 14.90 2.87 7.83
CA ASN A 379 15.19 4.30 7.71
C ASN A 379 13.91 5.11 7.48
N CYS A 380 12.95 5.02 8.40
CA CYS A 380 11.60 5.52 8.21
C CYS A 380 11.32 6.73 9.12
N VAL A 381 10.69 7.75 8.56
CA VAL A 381 9.98 8.78 9.34
C VAL A 381 8.50 8.42 9.35
N LEU A 382 8.02 7.82 10.43
CA LEU A 382 6.64 7.37 10.54
C LEU A 382 5.74 8.52 11.02
N TYR A 383 4.65 8.78 10.31
CA TYR A 383 3.72 9.86 10.65
C TYR A 383 2.44 9.31 11.29
N ASN A 384 1.74 8.39 10.63
CA ASN A 384 0.57 7.71 11.20
C ASN A 384 0.67 6.21 10.97
N GLY A 385 -0.11 5.46 11.76
CA GLY A 385 -0.40 4.05 11.50
C GLY A 385 -0.69 3.27 12.77
N SER A 386 -1.61 2.31 12.67
CA SER A 386 -1.75 1.22 13.63
C SER A 386 -0.82 0.08 13.22
N LEU A 387 0.15 -0.25 14.05
CA LEU A 387 1.21 -1.19 13.73
C LEU A 387 0.88 -2.58 14.28
N GLN A 388 1.01 -3.61 13.45
CA GLN A 388 0.92 -5.00 13.89
C GLN A 388 1.95 -5.87 13.17
N ASN A 389 2.72 -6.66 13.93
CA ASN A 389 3.79 -7.49 13.38
C ASN A 389 4.80 -6.67 12.53
N ILE A 390 5.18 -5.48 13.00
CA ILE A 390 6.15 -4.60 12.33
C ILE A 390 7.49 -4.62 13.07
N SER A 391 8.57 -4.78 12.32
CA SER A 391 9.92 -4.52 12.82
C SER A 391 10.57 -3.30 12.16
N SER A 392 10.98 -2.30 12.93
CA SER A 392 11.89 -1.27 12.42
C SER A 392 13.32 -1.79 12.53
N LEU A 393 14.10 -1.77 11.44
CA LEU A 393 15.46 -2.36 11.40
C LEU A 393 16.59 -1.39 11.76
N ASN A 394 16.31 -0.08 11.68
CA ASN A 394 17.23 0.99 12.02
C ASN A 394 16.45 2.10 12.71
N ASN A 395 17.14 3.21 12.99
CA ASN A 395 16.58 4.37 13.67
C ASN A 395 15.21 4.77 13.10
N LEU A 396 14.27 4.97 14.01
CA LEU A 396 12.88 5.29 13.71
C LEU A 396 12.55 6.66 14.29
N THR A 397 12.02 7.55 13.47
CA THR A 397 11.47 8.83 13.96
C THR A 397 9.95 8.82 13.81
N ILE A 398 9.23 9.09 14.90
CA ILE A 398 7.77 9.18 14.93
C ILE A 398 7.38 10.66 14.99
N THR A 399 6.68 11.15 13.96
CA THR A 399 6.36 12.58 13.78
C THR A 399 4.86 12.89 13.77
N GLY A 400 4.02 11.86 13.87
CA GLY A 400 2.59 11.99 14.09
C GLY A 400 2.11 10.92 15.09
N LYS A 401 0.84 10.52 15.02
CA LYS A 401 0.25 9.57 15.96
C LYS A 401 0.42 8.12 15.49
N VAL A 402 1.25 7.36 16.21
CA VAL A 402 1.47 5.93 15.99
C VAL A 402 0.80 5.11 17.09
N ILE A 403 0.06 4.09 16.67
CA ILE A 403 -0.70 3.18 17.54
C ILE A 403 -0.03 1.81 17.49
N VAL A 404 0.25 1.23 18.65
CA VAL A 404 0.96 -0.04 18.81
C VAL A 404 -0.04 -1.15 19.14
N ASP A 405 -0.12 -2.14 18.26
CA ASP A 405 -0.75 -3.44 18.52
C ASP A 405 0.35 -4.50 18.81
N ASN A 406 0.04 -5.77 18.59
CA ASN A 406 0.88 -6.89 18.97
C ASN A 406 2.11 -7.09 18.07
N ASN A 407 3.16 -7.67 18.68
CA ASN A 407 4.38 -8.16 18.03
C ASN A 407 5.17 -7.11 17.24
N ASN A 408 5.18 -5.87 17.72
CA ASN A 408 6.02 -4.83 17.15
C ASN A 408 7.40 -4.81 17.84
N ILE A 409 8.45 -4.56 17.05
CA ILE A 409 9.84 -4.46 17.53
C ILE A 409 10.51 -3.27 16.85
N PHE A 410 11.05 -2.33 17.60
CA PHE A 410 11.85 -1.23 17.06
C PHE A 410 13.33 -1.47 17.38
N GLN A 411 14.15 -1.67 16.36
CA GLN A 411 15.59 -1.83 16.51
C GLN A 411 16.32 -0.51 16.25
N GLY A 412 17.39 -0.26 16.99
CA GLY A 412 18.12 1.00 16.95
C GLY A 412 17.40 2.11 17.71
N SER A 413 17.85 3.35 17.53
CA SER A 413 17.35 4.48 18.31
C SER A 413 15.97 4.95 17.83
N VAL A 414 15.05 5.13 18.77
CA VAL A 414 13.69 5.62 18.51
C VAL A 414 13.55 7.06 19.01
N ILE A 415 13.07 7.95 18.15
CA ILE A 415 12.76 9.33 18.52
C ILE A 415 11.27 9.57 18.35
N VAL A 416 10.57 9.86 19.46
CA VAL A 416 9.14 10.22 19.46
C VAL A 416 9.02 11.73 19.50
N GLN A 417 8.57 12.35 18.41
CA GLN A 417 8.34 13.80 18.32
C GLN A 417 6.87 14.18 18.54
N ASP A 418 5.93 13.31 18.18
CA ASP A 418 4.51 13.49 18.44
C ASP A 418 4.01 12.37 19.37
N THR A 419 3.20 11.42 18.92
CA THR A 419 2.49 10.52 19.83
C THR A 419 2.79 9.05 19.55
N LEU A 420 3.20 8.31 20.58
CA LEU A 420 3.27 6.85 20.60
C LEU A 420 2.29 6.32 21.65
N GLN A 421 1.35 5.47 21.26
CA GLN A 421 0.36 4.94 22.18
C GLN A 421 -0.05 3.49 21.91
N SER A 422 -0.67 2.84 22.89
CA SER A 422 -1.33 1.54 22.71
C SER A 422 -2.54 1.61 21.77
N ASN A 423 -2.96 0.45 21.29
CA ASN A 423 -4.23 0.25 20.59
C ASN A 423 -5.41 0.05 21.57
N GLU A 424 -6.65 0.17 21.09
CA GLU A 424 -7.87 -0.17 21.84
C GLU A 424 -8.18 -1.66 21.72
N TYR A 425 -8.49 -2.31 22.85
CA TYR A 425 -9.00 -3.67 22.89
C TYR A 425 -10.50 -3.68 23.20
N GLY A 426 -11.33 -3.78 22.17
CA GLY A 426 -12.79 -3.69 22.28
C GLY A 426 -13.50 -4.80 23.09
N GLY A 427 -12.78 -5.62 23.85
CA GLY A 427 -13.31 -6.76 24.62
C GLY A 427 -12.88 -6.86 26.09
N GLY A 428 -12.21 -5.86 26.66
CA GLY A 428 -11.76 -5.90 28.05
C GLY A 428 -10.60 -4.95 28.35
N SER A 429 -9.58 -5.47 29.03
CA SER A 429 -8.32 -4.79 29.34
C SER A 429 -7.17 -5.61 28.78
N THR A 430 -6.14 -4.94 28.24
CA THR A 430 -4.94 -5.61 27.76
C THR A 430 -3.68 -4.75 27.91
N VAL A 431 -2.53 -5.39 27.75
CA VAL A 431 -1.23 -4.73 27.72
C VAL A 431 -0.57 -5.01 26.37
N PHE A 432 -0.31 -3.95 25.61
CA PHE A 432 0.42 -4.02 24.35
C PHE A 432 1.90 -3.79 24.62
N THR A 433 2.71 -4.84 24.46
CA THR A 433 4.15 -4.77 24.65
C THR A 433 4.87 -4.36 23.36
N LEU A 434 5.70 -3.32 23.46
CA LEU A 434 6.64 -2.89 22.43
C LEU A 434 8.07 -3.11 22.91
N LEU A 435 8.84 -3.90 22.17
CA LEU A 435 10.28 -4.00 22.37
C LEU A 435 10.98 -2.88 21.61
N ILE A 436 11.77 -2.07 22.31
CA ILE A 436 12.72 -1.12 21.77
C ILE A 436 14.11 -1.69 22.03
N ASP A 437 14.68 -2.29 21.00
CA ASP A 437 16.04 -2.84 21.01
C ASP A 437 17.04 -1.73 20.63
N GLY A 438 17.20 -0.78 21.54
CA GLY A 438 18.03 0.42 21.41
C GLY A 438 17.57 1.53 22.35
N ASP A 439 18.04 2.75 22.09
CA ASP A 439 17.71 3.93 22.88
C ASP A 439 16.33 4.49 22.51
N ILE A 440 15.67 5.16 23.45
CA ILE A 440 14.47 5.97 23.18
C ILE A 440 14.64 7.40 23.67
N THR A 441 14.34 8.35 22.79
CA THR A 441 14.17 9.77 23.12
C THR A 441 12.72 10.18 22.92
N ASN A 442 12.04 10.59 23.98
CA ASN A 442 10.71 11.17 23.92
C ASN A 442 10.79 12.70 23.94
N ASN A 443 10.37 13.35 22.86
CA ASN A 443 10.15 14.79 22.77
C ASN A 443 8.65 15.14 22.65
N GLY A 444 7.77 14.14 22.62
CA GLY A 444 6.33 14.29 22.43
C GLY A 444 5.53 13.67 23.56
N LEU A 445 4.65 12.72 23.23
CA LEU A 445 3.72 12.06 24.13
C LEU A 445 3.80 10.54 23.97
N ILE A 446 4.16 9.85 25.03
CA ILE A 446 4.06 8.40 25.15
C ILE A 446 2.93 8.10 26.13
N LYS A 447 1.91 7.35 25.72
CA LYS A 447 0.74 7.12 26.60
C LYS A 447 -0.02 5.82 26.34
N ASN A 448 -0.89 5.47 27.26
CA ASN A 448 -1.98 4.53 26.99
C ASN A 448 -3.08 5.20 26.15
N ILE A 449 -3.84 4.43 25.37
CA ILE A 449 -5.07 4.95 24.76
C ILE A 449 -6.18 5.15 25.81
N TYR A 450 -6.33 4.16 26.71
CA TYR A 450 -7.26 4.14 27.84
C TYR A 450 -6.54 3.58 29.07
N SER A 451 -7.10 3.79 30.27
CA SER A 451 -6.49 3.28 31.52
C SER A 451 -6.27 1.77 31.49
N ASP A 452 -7.18 1.04 30.84
CA ASP A 452 -7.23 -0.42 30.87
C ASP A 452 -6.55 -1.06 29.65
N ASP A 453 -6.20 -0.26 28.64
CA ASP A 453 -5.50 -0.68 27.42
C ASP A 453 -4.12 -0.06 27.39
N MET A 454 -3.19 -0.71 28.09
CA MET A 454 -1.93 -0.12 28.47
C MET A 454 -0.83 -0.38 27.43
N LEU A 455 0.07 0.59 27.27
CA LEU A 455 1.33 0.44 26.56
C LEU A 455 2.43 0.02 27.55
N SER A 456 3.10 -1.09 27.25
CA SER A 456 4.30 -1.55 27.95
C SER A 456 5.52 -1.38 27.06
N LEU A 457 6.46 -0.55 27.44
CA LEU A 457 7.75 -0.40 26.75
C LEU A 457 8.79 -1.31 27.41
N GLU A 458 9.47 -2.13 26.62
CA GLU A 458 10.66 -2.88 27.04
C GLU A 458 11.87 -2.30 26.30
N VAL A 459 12.80 -1.65 27.01
CA VAL A 459 13.88 -0.86 26.41
C VAL A 459 15.23 -1.47 26.76
N THR A 460 16.08 -1.70 25.75
CA THR A 460 17.42 -2.28 25.94
C THR A 460 18.55 -1.26 26.03
N GLY A 461 18.33 -0.03 25.53
CA GLY A 461 19.29 1.08 25.60
C GLY A 461 18.86 2.19 26.55
N ASP A 462 19.37 3.39 26.30
CA ASP A 462 19.18 4.57 27.14
C ASP A 462 17.77 5.19 26.97
N ILE A 463 17.31 5.90 28.01
CA ILE A 463 16.03 6.61 28.00
C ILE A 463 16.25 8.11 28.24
N ILE A 464 15.81 8.93 27.29
CA ILE A 464 15.75 10.38 27.44
C ILE A 464 14.29 10.83 27.34
N ASN A 465 13.77 11.49 28.38
CA ASN A 465 12.42 12.04 28.37
C ASN A 465 12.41 13.57 28.49
N ASN A 466 12.09 14.21 27.37
CA ASN A 466 11.84 15.65 27.23
C ASN A 466 10.36 15.98 27.07
N GLY A 467 9.48 14.98 27.05
CA GLY A 467 8.05 15.12 26.79
C GLY A 467 7.18 14.50 27.88
N LEU A 468 5.93 14.21 27.53
CA LEU A 468 4.98 13.55 28.43
C LEU A 468 5.14 12.03 28.34
N TRP A 469 5.32 11.38 29.49
CA TRP A 469 5.48 9.94 29.62
C TRP A 469 4.37 9.40 30.54
N GLN A 470 3.38 8.73 29.96
CA GLN A 470 2.08 8.38 30.55
C GLN A 470 1.60 6.98 30.13
N ASN A 471 2.53 6.08 29.75
CA ASN A 471 2.21 4.68 29.47
C ASN A 471 2.10 3.87 30.78
N GLY A 472 1.53 2.67 30.70
CA GLY A 472 1.27 1.84 31.88
C GLY A 472 2.53 1.24 32.48
N TYR A 473 3.47 0.77 31.64
CA TYR A 473 4.66 0.06 32.10
C TYR A 473 5.91 0.44 31.30
N THR A 474 7.00 0.72 32.00
CA THR A 474 8.34 0.86 31.40
C THR A 474 9.27 -0.14 32.03
N LYS A 475 9.93 -0.95 31.20
CA LYS A 475 10.80 -2.03 31.65
C LYS A 475 12.20 -1.89 31.09
N PHE A 476 13.18 -1.86 31.99
CA PHE A 476 14.59 -1.95 31.65
C PHE A 476 14.91 -3.41 31.30
N LYS A 477 15.56 -3.61 30.16
CA LYS A 477 15.80 -4.94 29.60
C LYS A 477 17.11 -4.93 28.84
N GLY A 478 18.24 -5.17 29.49
CA GLY A 478 19.51 -5.25 28.77
C GLY A 478 20.66 -5.58 29.69
N THR A 479 21.68 -6.21 29.12
CA THR A 479 22.87 -6.62 29.89
C THR A 479 23.92 -5.52 29.99
N GLN A 480 23.63 -4.33 29.47
CA GLN A 480 24.51 -3.15 29.53
C GLN A 480 23.88 -2.13 30.46
N ASP A 481 24.71 -1.31 31.10
CA ASP A 481 24.23 -0.21 31.93
C ASP A 481 23.34 0.72 31.10
N GLN A 482 22.19 1.10 31.65
CA GLN A 482 21.20 1.94 30.98
C GLN A 482 21.15 3.32 31.65
N HIS A 483 21.35 4.38 30.86
CA HIS A 483 21.28 5.75 31.33
C HIS A 483 19.89 6.34 31.18
N ILE A 484 19.42 7.04 32.20
CA ILE A 484 18.13 7.72 32.21
C ILE A 484 18.33 9.22 32.38
N THR A 485 17.68 10.00 31.53
CA THR A 485 17.65 11.46 31.57
C THR A 485 16.21 11.94 31.59
N LEU A 486 15.90 12.87 32.49
CA LEU A 486 14.60 13.51 32.61
C LEU A 486 14.75 15.02 32.53
N LEU A 487 14.00 15.65 31.62
CA LEU A 487 13.98 17.09 31.53
C LEU A 487 13.35 17.69 32.80
N ASN A 488 13.99 18.74 33.35
CA ASN A 488 13.54 19.38 34.58
C ASN A 488 12.03 19.70 34.56
N GLY A 489 11.35 19.38 35.66
CA GLY A 489 9.90 19.55 35.83
C GLY A 489 9.02 18.49 35.16
N HIS A 490 9.60 17.52 34.45
CA HIS A 490 8.86 16.39 33.89
C HIS A 490 8.82 15.22 34.87
N VAL A 491 7.95 14.25 34.58
CA VAL A 491 7.71 13.07 35.41
C VAL A 491 7.66 11.84 34.51
N PHE A 492 8.24 10.75 34.98
CA PHE A 492 7.98 9.41 34.47
C PHE A 492 6.73 8.84 35.16
N ASP A 493 5.60 8.82 34.44
CA ASP A 493 4.37 8.18 34.94
C ASP A 493 4.30 6.70 34.52
N GLY A 494 3.42 5.96 35.19
CA GLY A 494 3.31 4.51 35.05
C GLY A 494 4.28 3.74 35.94
N GLU A 495 4.16 2.42 35.88
CA GLU A 495 4.97 1.49 36.68
C GLU A 495 6.31 1.22 35.99
N PHE A 496 7.39 1.20 36.78
CA PHE A 496 8.74 0.91 36.31
C PHE A 496 9.23 -0.41 36.90
N SER A 497 9.89 -1.22 36.07
CA SER A 497 10.53 -2.43 36.55
C SER A 497 11.82 -2.74 35.80
N ASP A 498 12.78 -3.29 36.50
CA ASP A 498 13.94 -3.90 35.87
C ASP A 498 13.71 -5.41 35.64
N LEU A 499 14.06 -5.90 34.45
CA LEU A 499 14.00 -7.32 34.09
C LEU A 499 15.39 -7.98 34.02
N ASP A 500 16.47 -7.22 34.14
CA ASP A 500 17.85 -7.68 34.07
C ASP A 500 18.70 -7.10 35.22
N SER A 501 18.76 -7.84 36.32
CA SER A 501 19.49 -7.44 37.52
C SER A 501 21.01 -7.33 37.37
N THR A 502 21.58 -7.62 36.19
CA THR A 502 23.04 -7.68 35.99
C THR A 502 23.66 -6.34 35.58
N SER A 503 22.86 -5.42 35.05
CA SER A 503 23.29 -4.08 34.65
C SER A 503 22.88 -3.01 35.66
N LEU A 504 23.50 -1.84 35.57
CA LEU A 504 23.13 -0.67 36.35
C LEU A 504 22.06 0.15 35.63
N ILE A 505 21.17 0.74 36.42
CA ILE A 505 20.35 1.86 35.98
C ILE A 505 21.02 3.13 36.49
N ILE A 506 21.42 4.04 35.60
CA ILE A 506 22.21 5.23 35.95
C ILE A 506 21.40 6.49 35.66
N ALA A 507 21.14 7.29 36.70
CA ALA A 507 20.47 8.58 36.54
C ALA A 507 21.48 9.67 36.16
N ASN A 508 21.30 10.27 34.99
CA ASN A 508 22.12 11.40 34.53
C ASN A 508 21.60 12.76 35.03
N THR A 509 20.38 12.79 35.55
CA THR A 509 19.69 14.00 36.07
C THR A 509 18.86 13.63 37.29
N ASP A 510 18.29 14.63 37.95
CA ASP A 510 17.21 14.41 38.91
C ASP A 510 16.05 13.64 38.25
N LEU A 511 15.48 12.68 38.96
CA LEU A 511 14.41 11.82 38.47
C LEU A 511 13.16 11.96 39.34
N THR A 512 12.00 12.04 38.70
CA THR A 512 10.70 12.03 39.36
C THR A 512 9.81 10.96 38.75
N PHE A 513 9.26 10.09 39.59
CA PHE A 513 8.34 9.01 39.22
C PHE A 513 7.00 9.17 39.93
N SER A 514 5.89 8.79 39.27
CA SER A 514 4.54 8.76 39.88
C SER A 514 3.90 7.38 40.00
N GLY A 515 4.54 6.34 39.47
CA GLY A 515 4.21 4.93 39.74
C GLY A 515 5.24 4.24 40.63
N ASN A 516 5.05 2.94 40.90
CA ASN A 516 6.04 2.19 41.66
C ASN A 516 7.25 1.83 40.79
N ILE A 517 8.38 1.60 41.45
CA ILE A 517 9.65 1.25 40.83
C ILE A 517 10.12 -0.07 41.46
N ASN A 518 10.08 -1.14 40.69
CA ASN A 518 10.62 -2.44 41.07
C ASN A 518 12.01 -2.62 40.47
N LEU A 519 13.05 -2.52 41.27
CA LEU A 519 14.42 -2.63 40.76
C LEU A 519 14.82 -4.05 40.37
N GLY A 520 14.00 -5.08 40.55
CA GLY A 520 14.31 -6.42 40.02
C GLY A 520 15.61 -7.04 40.56
N ARG A 521 16.18 -6.50 41.64
CA ARG A 521 17.53 -6.73 42.19
C ARG A 521 18.69 -6.00 41.49
N ALA A 522 18.40 -5.14 40.52
CA ALA A 522 19.34 -4.21 39.93
C ALA A 522 19.71 -3.09 40.92
N THR A 523 20.74 -2.33 40.52
CA THR A 523 21.16 -1.12 41.23
C THR A 523 20.74 0.12 40.44
N LEU A 524 20.00 1.01 41.10
CA LEU A 524 19.78 2.38 40.64
C LEU A 524 20.85 3.29 41.24
N ASP A 525 21.80 3.75 40.42
CA ASP A 525 22.82 4.73 40.78
C ASP A 525 22.34 6.12 40.42
N MET A 526 22.06 6.94 41.44
CA MET A 526 21.56 8.29 41.26
C MET A 526 22.67 9.31 41.02
N GLN A 527 23.95 8.97 41.15
CA GLN A 527 25.10 9.87 40.93
C GLN A 527 25.02 11.21 41.70
N ASN A 528 24.42 11.19 42.89
CA ASN A 528 24.11 12.33 43.77
C ASN A 528 22.98 13.25 43.28
N ASN A 529 22.24 12.83 42.26
CA ASN A 529 21.00 13.48 41.83
C ASN A 529 19.85 13.19 42.81
N GLU A 530 18.81 14.01 42.71
CA GLU A 530 17.59 13.85 43.49
C GLU A 530 16.67 12.79 42.87
N LEU A 531 16.11 11.93 43.74
CA LEU A 531 15.09 10.95 43.41
C LEU A 531 13.79 11.31 44.14
N THR A 532 12.74 11.59 43.38
CA THR A 532 11.39 11.82 43.90
C THR A 532 10.46 10.69 43.46
N VAL A 533 9.87 9.99 44.42
CA VAL A 533 8.81 9.00 44.18
C VAL A 533 7.49 9.55 44.72
N ASN A 534 6.69 10.12 43.82
CA ASN A 534 5.45 10.84 44.17
C ASN A 534 4.35 9.91 44.67
N ASN A 535 3.31 10.52 45.28
CA ASN A 535 2.07 9.86 45.68
C ASN A 535 2.25 8.65 46.60
N TYR A 536 3.31 8.65 47.43
CA TYR A 536 3.65 7.54 48.32
C TYR A 536 3.72 6.20 47.57
N LYS A 537 4.39 6.18 46.42
CA LYS A 537 4.66 4.96 45.66
C LYS A 537 5.92 4.26 46.15
N TRP A 538 6.00 2.97 45.85
CA TRP A 538 7.08 2.11 46.30
C TRP A 538 8.29 2.19 45.39
N LEU A 539 9.47 2.34 45.97
CA LEU A 539 10.75 1.94 45.39
C LEU A 539 11.21 0.67 46.11
N TYR A 540 11.38 -0.42 45.39
CA TYR A 540 11.56 -1.71 46.05
C TYR A 540 12.37 -2.74 45.26
N ASN A 541 12.78 -3.79 45.99
CA ASN A 541 13.42 -5.00 45.44
C ASN A 541 14.71 -4.70 44.67
N GLY A 542 15.72 -4.12 45.33
CA GLY A 542 17.03 -3.89 44.73
C GLY A 542 17.96 -2.99 45.55
N TYR A 543 18.81 -2.23 44.86
CA TYR A 543 19.81 -1.37 45.48
C TYR A 543 19.66 0.07 45.00
N LEU A 544 19.73 1.03 45.92
CA LEU A 544 19.74 2.46 45.61
C LEU A 544 21.08 3.05 46.07
N LYS A 545 21.80 3.72 45.18
CA LYS A 545 23.14 4.22 45.41
C LYS A 545 23.25 5.71 45.14
N ASP A 546 24.04 6.42 45.96
CA ASP A 546 24.40 7.84 45.77
C ASP A 546 23.19 8.76 45.53
N ALA A 547 22.19 8.73 46.42
CA ALA A 547 20.86 9.31 46.17
C ALA A 547 20.45 10.37 47.20
N LYS A 548 19.78 11.43 46.72
CA LYS A 548 19.01 12.36 47.56
C LYS A 548 17.52 12.07 47.40
N ILE A 549 16.90 11.44 48.38
CA ILE A 549 15.53 10.97 48.31
C ILE A 549 14.59 12.04 48.84
N HIS A 550 13.68 12.55 48.01
CA HIS A 550 12.72 13.56 48.43
C HIS A 550 11.39 12.96 48.89
N ASN A 551 10.86 11.93 48.23
CA ASN A 551 9.64 11.24 48.65
C ASN A 551 9.69 9.76 48.28
N GLY A 552 8.96 8.90 49.01
CA GLY A 552 8.72 7.51 48.60
C GLY A 552 8.57 6.52 49.75
N LEU A 553 8.00 5.37 49.44
CA LEU A 553 7.96 4.20 50.32
C LEU A 553 9.07 3.22 49.91
N LEU A 554 9.88 2.75 50.85
CA LEU A 554 11.01 1.86 50.57
C LEU A 554 10.73 0.45 51.11
N SER A 555 10.92 -0.61 50.31
CA SER A 555 10.77 -2.01 50.76
C SER A 555 11.72 -2.94 50.02
N ASP A 556 12.21 -4.01 50.67
CA ASP A 556 13.17 -4.97 50.11
C ASP A 556 14.33 -4.26 49.37
N LEU A 557 14.84 -3.18 49.97
CA LEU A 557 15.75 -2.23 49.32
C LEU A 557 17.00 -2.04 50.19
N ARG A 558 18.18 -2.10 49.56
CA ARG A 558 19.44 -1.75 50.21
C ARG A 558 19.97 -0.41 49.71
N LEU A 559 20.23 0.51 50.63
CA LEU A 559 20.81 1.82 50.36
C LEU A 559 22.35 1.73 50.42
N LEU A 560 23.04 2.33 49.46
CA LEU A 560 24.49 2.22 49.30
C LEU A 560 25.16 3.61 49.23
N ASP A 561 26.35 3.69 49.80
CA ASP A 561 27.25 4.85 49.71
C ASP A 561 26.71 6.17 50.31
N GLN A 562 26.46 7.21 49.51
CA GLN A 562 25.96 8.50 50.01
C GLN A 562 24.43 8.59 49.90
N ILE A 563 23.74 8.75 51.03
CA ILE A 563 22.28 8.85 51.03
C ILE A 563 21.80 10.03 51.87
N GLU A 564 21.00 10.88 51.24
CA GLU A 564 20.30 11.98 51.90
C GLU A 564 18.79 11.78 51.83
N ILE A 565 18.07 12.07 52.90
CA ILE A 565 16.61 12.11 52.96
C ILE A 565 16.18 13.58 53.04
N ASN A 566 15.75 14.13 51.91
CA ASN A 566 15.47 15.56 51.72
C ASN A 566 13.97 15.90 51.68
N GLY A 567 13.09 14.92 51.86
CA GLY A 567 11.66 15.11 52.10
C GLY A 567 11.08 13.95 52.92
N CYS A 568 9.84 13.52 52.65
CA CYS A 568 9.17 12.49 53.47
C CYS A 568 9.39 11.08 52.89
N VAL A 569 10.21 10.29 53.58
CA VAL A 569 10.52 8.90 53.21
C VAL A 569 10.04 7.94 54.30
N GLU A 570 9.33 6.90 53.87
CA GLU A 570 8.80 5.87 54.76
C GLU A 570 9.47 4.52 54.51
N ILE A 571 9.80 3.83 55.59
CA ILE A 571 10.45 2.53 55.58
C ILE A 571 9.41 1.43 55.79
N GLY A 572 9.35 0.51 54.84
CA GLY A 572 8.64 -0.76 54.89
C GLY A 572 9.54 -1.94 55.24
N ASP A 573 9.23 -3.11 54.71
CA ASP A 573 9.90 -4.35 55.06
C ASP A 573 11.33 -4.43 54.49
N LYS A 574 12.26 -4.99 55.28
CA LYS A 574 13.63 -5.34 54.86
C LYS A 574 14.39 -4.23 54.13
N VAL A 575 14.39 -3.04 54.72
CA VAL A 575 15.27 -1.96 54.28
C VAL A 575 16.54 -1.95 55.14
N ASP A 576 17.70 -1.92 54.50
CA ASP A 576 18.97 -1.70 55.16
C ASP A 576 19.87 -0.74 54.36
N ALA A 577 20.92 -0.25 55.01
CA ALA A 577 21.83 0.72 54.42
C ALA A 577 23.28 0.33 54.72
N VAL A 578 24.12 0.27 53.70
CA VAL A 578 25.59 0.24 53.82
C VAL A 578 26.09 1.61 53.36
N ALA A 579 25.71 2.63 54.14
CA ALA A 579 25.81 4.02 53.78
C ALA A 579 25.85 4.89 55.04
N ASN A 580 26.41 6.09 54.93
CA ASN A 580 26.08 7.15 55.88
C ASN A 580 24.76 7.78 55.44
N ILE A 581 23.83 7.94 56.38
CA ILE A 581 22.51 8.50 56.11
C ILE A 581 22.44 9.90 56.72
N VAL A 582 22.06 10.90 55.93
CA VAL A 582 21.71 12.24 56.41
C VAL A 582 20.21 12.45 56.25
N VAL A 583 19.50 12.70 57.33
CA VAL A 583 18.05 12.97 57.32
C VAL A 583 17.82 14.47 57.50
N ASN A 584 17.48 15.16 56.42
CA ASN A 584 17.25 16.61 56.41
C ASN A 584 15.77 16.97 56.60
N ASP A 585 14.86 16.09 56.22
CA ASP A 585 13.42 16.23 56.46
C ASP A 585 12.89 15.03 57.27
N THR A 586 12.10 14.11 56.70
CA THR A 586 11.36 13.13 57.49
C THR A 586 11.69 11.71 57.08
N LEU A 587 12.17 10.91 58.04
CA LEU A 587 12.32 9.46 57.94
C LEU A 587 11.39 8.78 58.94
N SER A 588 10.46 7.97 58.45
CA SER A 588 9.48 7.29 59.30
C SER A 588 9.22 5.85 58.90
N ALA A 589 8.44 5.13 59.71
CA ALA A 589 7.87 3.84 59.33
C ALA A 589 6.62 4.05 58.47
N THR A 590 6.41 3.18 57.49
CA THR A 590 5.19 3.24 56.66
C THR A 590 3.95 2.76 57.39
N MET A 591 2.77 3.24 56.97
CA MET A 591 1.49 2.88 57.57
C MET A 591 1.06 1.45 57.18
N TYR A 592 0.77 0.61 58.19
CA TYR A 592 0.14 -0.70 57.99
C TYR A 592 -1.37 -0.63 58.23
N ASN A 593 -2.18 -0.75 57.17
CA ASN A 593 -3.65 -0.64 57.26
C ASN A 593 -4.37 -1.80 57.99
N GLY A 594 -3.64 -2.69 58.67
CA GLY A 594 -4.18 -3.90 59.32
C GLY A 594 -3.89 -4.04 60.82
N GLY A 595 -3.36 -3.01 61.49
CA GLY A 595 -2.96 -3.04 62.90
C GLY A 595 -1.68 -2.25 63.15
N THR A 596 -0.90 -2.63 64.18
CA THR A 596 0.43 -2.06 64.43
C THR A 596 1.50 -3.01 63.91
N ALA A 597 2.29 -2.56 62.94
CA ALA A 597 3.49 -3.24 62.46
C ALA A 597 4.76 -2.64 63.07
N THR A 598 5.85 -3.40 63.00
CA THR A 598 7.18 -2.95 63.43
C THR A 598 8.14 -3.12 62.26
N TYR A 599 8.70 -2.00 61.80
CA TYR A 599 9.64 -1.95 60.69
C TYR A 599 11.05 -1.74 61.19
N TYR A 600 11.98 -2.53 60.67
CA TYR A 600 13.39 -2.49 61.05
C TYR A 600 14.19 -1.81 59.95
N PHE A 601 14.86 -0.72 60.29
CA PHE A 601 15.85 -0.10 59.41
C PHE A 601 17.25 -0.29 60.00
N SER A 602 18.10 -1.04 59.29
CA SER A 602 19.46 -1.33 59.72
C SER A 602 20.46 -0.48 58.95
N VAL A 603 21.24 0.34 59.64
CA VAL A 603 22.24 1.25 59.06
C VAL A 603 23.63 0.77 59.46
N TYR A 604 24.38 0.23 58.50
CA TYR A 604 25.79 -0.13 58.60
C TYR A 604 26.69 1.06 58.27
N GLY A 605 26.50 2.14 59.03
CA GLY A 605 27.15 3.43 58.88
C GLY A 605 26.67 4.40 59.95
N SER A 606 27.00 5.68 59.81
CA SER A 606 26.51 6.72 60.71
C SER A 606 25.18 7.31 60.21
N ILE A 607 24.33 7.75 61.14
CA ILE A 607 23.12 8.51 60.84
C ILE A 607 23.21 9.91 61.46
N GLU A 608 23.03 10.92 60.63
CA GLU A 608 22.90 12.32 61.05
C GLU A 608 21.45 12.76 60.82
N ASN A 609 20.75 13.15 61.88
CA ASN A 609 19.39 13.68 61.80
C ASN A 609 19.37 15.19 61.99
N ASN A 610 18.98 15.93 60.95
CA ASN A 610 18.69 17.36 60.95
C ASN A 610 17.18 17.65 60.95
N GLY A 611 16.33 16.67 60.65
CA GLY A 611 14.87 16.79 60.59
C GLY A 611 14.14 15.91 61.60
N LEU A 612 13.23 15.05 61.15
CA LEU A 612 12.48 14.08 61.94
C LEU A 612 12.92 12.65 61.61
N VAL A 613 13.34 11.89 62.63
CA VAL A 613 13.53 10.45 62.55
C VAL A 613 12.63 9.78 63.58
N GLY A 614 11.58 9.09 63.14
CA GLY A 614 10.70 8.39 64.08
C GLY A 614 9.31 8.12 63.56
N GLN A 615 8.35 8.09 64.48
CA GLN A 615 6.98 7.68 64.19
C GLN A 615 6.12 8.89 63.79
N ILE A 616 5.43 8.78 62.65
CA ILE A 616 4.34 9.69 62.25
C ILE A 616 2.98 8.99 62.23
N TYR A 617 2.98 7.66 62.33
CA TYR A 617 1.82 6.78 62.43
C TYR A 617 1.93 5.89 63.67
N ASP A 618 0.91 5.06 63.94
CA ASP A 618 0.93 4.09 65.04
C ASP A 618 1.98 2.97 64.85
N ASP A 619 2.49 2.82 63.62
CA ASP A 619 3.52 1.84 63.26
C ASP A 619 4.91 2.19 63.80
N LEU A 620 5.64 1.14 64.21
CA LEU A 620 6.86 1.29 64.99
C LEU A 620 8.10 1.26 64.11
N LEU A 621 8.85 2.37 64.06
CA LEU A 621 10.20 2.40 63.47
C LEU A 621 11.25 1.95 64.50
N VAL A 622 11.99 0.89 64.18
CA VAL A 622 13.12 0.38 64.95
C VAL A 622 14.42 0.59 64.18
N LEU A 623 15.35 1.34 64.76
CA LEU A 623 16.64 1.65 64.16
C LEU A 623 17.74 0.75 64.73
N LYS A 624 18.57 0.17 63.85
CA LYS A 624 19.77 -0.57 64.24
C LYS A 624 20.97 0.08 63.57
N VAL A 625 21.84 0.73 64.33
CA VAL A 625 22.94 1.56 63.78
C VAL A 625 24.29 0.98 64.18
N ASN A 626 25.15 0.75 63.19
CA ASN A 626 26.54 0.32 63.33
C ASN A 626 27.49 1.47 62.97
N GLY A 627 27.43 2.54 63.77
CA GLY A 627 28.14 3.79 63.52
C GLY A 627 27.72 4.86 64.52
N SER A 628 27.97 6.12 64.20
CA SER A 628 27.59 7.25 65.06
C SER A 628 26.13 7.63 64.82
N ILE A 629 25.41 7.98 65.89
CA ILE A 629 24.12 8.67 65.81
C ILE A 629 24.37 10.13 66.19
N ILE A 630 24.13 11.05 65.27
CA ILE A 630 24.23 12.50 65.49
C ILE A 630 22.83 13.07 65.32
N ASN A 631 22.18 13.45 66.42
CA ASN A 631 20.83 14.03 66.37
C ASN A 631 20.86 15.54 66.62
N LYS A 632 20.48 16.32 65.60
CA LYS A 632 20.26 17.77 65.63
C LYS A 632 18.77 18.14 65.47
N GLY A 633 17.93 17.19 65.09
CA GLY A 633 16.49 17.35 64.91
C GLY A 633 15.62 16.61 65.94
N ASN A 634 14.40 16.26 65.54
CA ASN A 634 13.43 15.49 66.32
C ASN A 634 13.68 13.99 66.14
N TRP A 635 13.82 13.27 67.25
CA TRP A 635 14.03 11.81 67.25
C TRP A 635 12.96 11.12 68.09
N SER A 636 12.10 10.32 67.46
CA SER A 636 10.97 9.62 68.08
C SER A 636 10.86 8.15 67.62
N ALA A 637 11.95 7.54 67.15
CA ALA A 637 11.97 6.11 66.83
C ALA A 637 11.65 5.24 68.07
N TYR A 638 10.87 4.17 67.88
CA TYR A 638 10.37 3.30 68.95
C TYR A 638 11.50 2.70 69.80
N GLN A 639 12.50 2.15 69.10
CA GLN A 639 13.66 1.50 69.69
C GLN A 639 14.90 1.78 68.84
N ASN A 640 16.04 1.93 69.51
CA ASN A 640 17.33 2.18 68.89
C ASN A 640 18.32 1.14 69.41
N TYR A 641 18.97 0.41 68.50
CA TYR A 641 20.01 -0.56 68.81
C TYR A 641 21.34 -0.06 68.26
N LEU A 642 22.35 0.05 69.12
CA LEU A 642 23.73 0.24 68.70
C LEU A 642 24.35 -1.14 68.45
N LEU A 643 24.70 -1.41 67.19
CA LEU A 643 25.34 -2.66 66.79
C LEU A 643 26.85 -2.50 66.99
N PHE A 644 27.43 -3.28 67.90
CA PHE A 644 28.86 -3.22 68.24
C PHE A 644 29.73 -4.21 67.44
N TYR A 645 29.13 -4.98 66.52
CA TYR A 645 29.84 -5.98 65.72
C TYR A 645 29.95 -5.54 64.27
N GLN A 646 31.20 -5.42 63.78
CA GLN A 646 31.50 -5.34 62.35
C GLN A 646 30.99 -6.63 61.69
N ASN A 647 30.02 -6.53 60.79
CA ASN A 647 29.71 -7.66 59.94
C ASN A 647 30.66 -7.63 58.74
N ASN A 648 31.68 -8.50 58.80
CA ASN A 648 32.39 -8.99 57.62
C ASN A 648 31.33 -9.57 56.68
N ASN A 649 31.15 -9.01 55.48
CA ASN A 649 30.84 -9.77 54.25
C ASN A 649 30.85 -8.82 53.05
N ASN A 650 32.00 -8.82 52.37
CA ASN A 650 32.05 -8.67 50.92
C ASN A 650 31.17 -9.78 50.33
N ASN A 651 30.10 -9.43 49.64
CA ASN A 651 29.54 -10.15 48.48
C ASN A 651 28.45 -9.29 47.86
#